data_AF-A0A558CL40-F1
#
_entry.id   AF-A0A558CL40-F1
#
_cell.length_a   1.000
_cell.length_b   1.000
_cell.length_c   1.000
_cell.angle_alpha   90.00
_cell.angle_beta   90.00
_cell.angle_gamma   90.00
#
_symmetry.space_group_name_H-M   'P 1'
#
loop_
_entity.id
_entity.type
_entity.pdbx_description
1 polymer ?
#
loop_
_entity_poly.entity_id
_entity_poly.type
_entity_poly.pdbx_seq_one_letter_code
_entity_poly.pdbx_strand_id
1 'polypeptide(L)'
;MAEHGPETTAYRSLPVAEPAASPRKRRHAVTAGIVAAYLVAAAVLGSMPGLVAMPSWLALHLLALGAATTAVFVYTRHFAQALLHARPGPERAASARLVALNLGVAAVLAGVPARLPWLVAAGASAVVLAVLGHVAALVRMASAAVLAGRLRIAVRYYIAAGAALAVGGTLGGLLGTGAIASAAWEPAVRLAHAHLNLLGWLGLAVLGTQFMLWPAVLRTRMAEDAPRAARAALVPVTAGLAVAAAALLAGPWWPPLHWVAAAGMALYTAGVVRALLPAVTEMRAKAPRQAAPMALLLGHGWLLVALVADVAALASGPGPADRLLAHLLVPVLALGVVAQILTGALTFLIPVTLGGGPVGNRRLASVLSWAWQARAGLGNLGVLLLAVPSGAALRVPAWALVVLGFGSFPVLVVVALVLSRRPAREPGDRWRLAGYEALAVGCVAVVVVALGLVAAGWPGRGERPASGPAATAASGVPVAVTLDEFSVTPSVIVVRPGTDLVLAVRNTGRLSHDLRLDGGRGTHGLAPGEEQTVDLGAVEHDEQAWCTVPGHHEAGMTLTIRTADSAPGPVRSPAPEPARQPFDAALAPAPGGTEHTVTLRVEQRTEEVAPGVRQEVWTYNGTVPGPVLHGRVGDTFTVHLVNGGTMEHSLDFHASQVDPGTVMRPVPPGGELVYRFRAEYAGIWLYHCGTEPMIEHVAMGMYGAVVIDPPTSDSAGASIASEVFVQSEFYLGDGGGVPQRSRLLSSNPDLVVFNGYAGQYRTAPIHVPAGKRVRLWVLDAGPNVPAAFHVVGTQFDTVYKEGAYLVTPGAGAAQELDLQPGEGGFVELTFPQPGTYPFLTHRLADAERGAMGTIIADPAP
;
A
#
# COMPACT_ATOMS: atom_id res chain seq x y z
N MET A 1 28.53 83.62 -16.63
CA MET A 1 29.01 82.25 -16.88
C MET A 1 27.97 81.30 -16.34
N ALA A 2 27.42 80.49 -17.25
CA ALA A 2 26.34 79.55 -17.00
C ALA A 2 26.87 78.28 -16.34
N GLU A 3 26.05 77.65 -15.49
CA GLU A 3 25.98 76.20 -15.39
C GLU A 3 24.51 75.79 -15.18
N HIS A 4 23.90 75.30 -16.27
CA HIS A 4 22.62 74.60 -16.28
C HIS A 4 22.89 73.12 -15.97
N GLY A 5 22.38 72.63 -14.83
CA GLY A 5 22.19 71.20 -14.61
C GLY A 5 20.91 70.72 -15.31
N PRO A 6 20.88 69.52 -15.92
CA PRO A 6 19.68 69.03 -16.59
C PRO A 6 18.65 68.54 -15.56
N GLU A 7 17.49 69.20 -15.52
CA GLU A 7 16.27 68.66 -14.91
C GLU A 7 15.86 67.39 -15.65
N THR A 8 16.15 66.24 -15.06
CA THR A 8 15.57 64.97 -15.48
C THR A 8 14.12 64.96 -15.04
N THR A 9 13.21 65.07 -16.01
CA THR A 9 11.76 64.95 -15.83
C THR A 9 11.45 63.52 -15.42
N ALA A 10 11.49 63.25 -14.12
CA ALA A 10 11.08 61.96 -13.56
C ALA A 10 9.56 61.82 -13.77
N TYR A 11 9.15 60.96 -14.70
CA TYR A 11 7.77 60.50 -14.80
C TYR A 11 7.34 59.93 -13.44
N ARG A 12 6.48 60.65 -12.73
CA ARG A 12 5.86 60.21 -11.48
C ARG A 12 4.91 59.06 -11.83
N SER A 13 5.38 57.83 -11.73
CA SER A 13 4.53 56.64 -11.80
C SER A 13 3.56 56.69 -10.63
N LEU A 14 2.30 57.02 -10.91
CA LEU A 14 1.23 56.80 -9.95
C LEU A 14 1.28 55.33 -9.53
N PRO A 15 1.26 55.00 -8.22
CA PRO A 15 1.15 53.63 -7.79
C PRO A 15 -0.24 53.15 -8.23
N VAL A 16 -0.28 52.40 -9.33
CA VAL A 16 -1.44 51.59 -9.67
C VAL A 16 -1.53 50.56 -8.55
N ALA A 17 -2.36 50.83 -7.55
CA ALA A 17 -2.80 49.81 -6.63
C ALA A 17 -3.39 48.69 -7.48
N GLU A 18 -2.69 47.56 -7.58
CA GLU A 18 -3.22 46.38 -8.26
C GLU A 18 -4.57 46.06 -7.60
N PRO A 19 -5.68 46.03 -8.35
CA PRO A 19 -6.97 45.68 -7.78
C PRO A 19 -6.88 44.28 -7.20
N ALA A 20 -7.66 44.03 -6.13
CA ALA A 20 -7.83 42.70 -5.54
C ALA A 20 -7.93 41.62 -6.64
N ALA A 21 -7.24 40.49 -6.44
CA ALA A 21 -7.09 39.45 -7.46
C ALA A 21 -8.43 39.17 -8.17
N SER A 22 -8.47 39.36 -9.50
CA SER A 22 -9.70 39.20 -10.26
C SER A 22 -10.34 37.84 -9.95
N PRO A 23 -11.69 37.72 -9.91
CA PRO A 23 -12.37 36.46 -9.60
C PRO A 23 -11.86 35.26 -10.41
N ARG A 24 -11.39 35.51 -11.64
CA ARG A 24 -10.75 34.54 -12.52
C ARG A 24 -9.40 34.04 -11.98
N LYS A 25 -8.52 34.93 -11.51
CA LYS A 25 -7.22 34.57 -10.91
C LYS A 25 -7.41 33.72 -9.64
N ARG A 26 -8.37 34.09 -8.78
CA ARG A 26 -8.70 33.32 -7.58
C ARG A 26 -9.15 31.89 -7.91
N ARG A 27 -10.00 31.72 -8.92
CA ARG A 27 -10.47 30.39 -9.36
C ARG A 27 -9.33 29.51 -9.87
N HIS A 28 -8.46 30.04 -10.72
CA HIS A 28 -7.29 29.29 -11.21
C HIS A 28 -6.35 28.87 -10.07
N ALA A 29 -6.19 29.71 -9.05
CA ALA A 29 -5.41 29.36 -7.86
C ALA A 29 -6.06 28.23 -7.03
N VAL A 30 -7.38 28.28 -6.82
CA VAL A 30 -8.12 27.19 -6.14
C VAL A 30 -8.02 25.89 -6.92
N THR A 31 -8.22 25.93 -8.25
CA THR A 31 -8.05 24.76 -9.11
C THR A 31 -6.66 24.15 -9.00
N ALA A 32 -5.62 24.96 -9.11
CA ALA A 32 -4.25 24.48 -9.00
C ALA A 32 -3.95 23.87 -7.62
N GLY A 33 -4.54 24.41 -6.54
CA GLY A 33 -4.46 23.83 -5.20
C GLY A 33 -5.14 22.46 -5.09
N ILE A 34 -6.35 22.31 -5.64
CA ILE A 34 -7.07 21.02 -5.67
C ILE A 34 -6.27 19.98 -6.46
N VAL A 35 -5.74 20.36 -7.63
CA VAL A 35 -4.91 19.49 -8.46
C VAL A 35 -3.65 19.06 -7.70
N ALA A 36 -2.97 19.99 -7.02
CA ALA A 36 -1.80 19.64 -6.20
C ALA A 36 -2.15 18.68 -5.05
N ALA A 37 -3.29 18.88 -4.37
CA ALA A 37 -3.74 17.99 -3.30
C ALA A 37 -3.96 16.55 -3.79
N TYR A 38 -4.63 16.38 -4.94
CA TYR A 38 -4.80 15.05 -5.54
C TYR A 38 -3.48 14.41 -5.96
N LEU A 39 -2.54 15.19 -6.51
CA LEU A 39 -1.23 14.66 -6.90
C LEU A 39 -0.41 14.23 -5.68
N VAL A 40 -0.45 14.98 -4.57
CA VAL A 40 0.18 14.59 -3.32
C VAL A 40 -0.47 13.32 -2.76
N ALA A 41 -1.80 13.24 -2.72
CA ALA A 41 -2.51 12.04 -2.27
C ALA A 41 -2.18 10.82 -3.13
N ALA A 42 -2.14 10.97 -4.46
CA ALA A 42 -1.75 9.89 -5.38
C ALA A 42 -0.31 9.42 -5.12
N ALA A 43 0.62 10.35 -4.88
CA ALA A 43 2.01 10.03 -4.60
C ALA A 43 2.18 9.31 -3.25
N VAL A 44 1.51 9.78 -2.19
CA VAL A 44 1.57 9.16 -0.85
C VAL A 44 0.98 7.75 -0.87
N LEU A 45 -0.26 7.60 -1.36
CA LEU A 45 -0.95 6.31 -1.34
C LEU A 45 -0.36 5.31 -2.33
N GLY A 46 0.18 5.78 -3.46
CA GLY A 46 0.91 4.93 -4.40
C GLY A 46 2.26 4.42 -3.87
N SER A 47 2.86 5.14 -2.91
CA SER A 47 4.16 4.80 -2.32
C SER A 47 4.04 3.96 -1.04
N MET A 48 2.84 3.84 -0.47
CA MET A 48 2.58 3.20 0.82
C MET A 48 1.41 2.19 0.71
N PRO A 49 1.61 1.05 0.02
CA PRO A 49 0.53 0.11 -0.29
C PRO A 49 -0.10 -0.57 0.93
N GLY A 50 0.51 -0.48 2.11
CA GLY A 50 -0.04 -1.03 3.36
C GLY A 50 -1.06 -0.14 4.08
N LEU A 51 -1.23 1.13 3.66
CA LEU A 51 -2.09 2.09 4.38
C LEU A 51 -3.58 2.01 4.01
N VAL A 52 -3.90 1.52 2.81
CA VAL A 52 -5.26 1.59 2.25
C VAL A 52 -5.57 0.36 1.40
N ALA A 53 -6.85 -0.05 1.40
CA ALA A 53 -7.33 -1.06 0.48
C ALA A 53 -7.24 -0.55 -0.98
N MET A 54 -6.77 -1.42 -1.90
CA MET A 54 -6.60 -1.12 -3.33
C MET A 54 -5.71 0.10 -3.66
N PRO A 55 -4.43 0.11 -3.21
CA PRO A 55 -3.56 1.28 -3.34
C PRO A 55 -3.31 1.69 -4.81
N SER A 56 -3.15 0.73 -5.72
CA SER A 56 -2.92 0.99 -7.15
C SER A 56 -4.14 1.60 -7.84
N TRP A 57 -5.34 1.08 -7.55
CA TRP A 57 -6.59 1.63 -8.08
C TRP A 57 -6.81 3.06 -7.59
N LEU A 58 -6.61 3.29 -6.29
CA LEU A 58 -6.84 4.58 -5.66
C LEU A 58 -5.83 5.63 -6.15
N ALA A 59 -4.54 5.28 -6.26
CA ALA A 59 -3.51 6.18 -6.80
C ALA A 59 -3.80 6.57 -8.26
N LEU A 60 -4.20 5.60 -9.10
CA LEU A 60 -4.58 5.86 -10.49
C LEU A 60 -5.77 6.82 -10.58
N HIS A 61 -6.84 6.58 -9.82
CA HIS A 61 -8.04 7.40 -9.88
C HIS A 61 -7.82 8.78 -9.23
N LEU A 62 -6.99 8.90 -8.19
CA LEU A 62 -6.56 10.20 -7.67
C LEU A 62 -5.84 11.02 -8.74
N LEU A 63 -4.98 10.39 -9.54
CA LEU A 63 -4.26 11.06 -10.63
C LEU A 63 -5.17 11.39 -11.83
N ALA A 64 -5.91 10.42 -12.36
CA ALA A 64 -6.72 10.58 -13.56
C ALA A 64 -8.08 11.25 -13.29
N LEU A 65 -8.87 10.70 -12.37
CA LEU A 65 -10.21 11.18 -12.02
C LEU A 65 -10.16 12.41 -11.08
N GLY A 66 -9.16 12.51 -10.20
CA GLY A 66 -8.94 13.68 -9.34
C GLY A 66 -8.20 14.81 -10.07
N ALA A 67 -6.87 14.68 -10.16
CA ALA A 67 -5.98 15.74 -10.62
C ALA A 67 -6.20 16.12 -12.10
N ALA A 68 -6.11 15.15 -13.01
CA ALA A 68 -6.16 15.40 -14.45
C ALA A 68 -7.56 15.86 -14.88
N THR A 69 -8.61 15.22 -14.41
CA THR A 69 -10.01 15.60 -14.71
C THR A 69 -10.33 17.00 -14.18
N THR A 70 -9.88 17.37 -12.97
CA THR A 70 -10.03 18.74 -12.45
C THR A 70 -9.32 19.76 -13.34
N ALA A 71 -8.10 19.46 -13.79
CA ALA A 71 -7.36 20.32 -14.72
C ALA A 71 -8.09 20.45 -16.07
N VAL A 72 -8.46 19.32 -16.70
CA VAL A 72 -9.18 19.30 -17.97
C VAL A 72 -10.48 20.10 -17.88
N PHE A 73 -11.26 19.91 -16.82
CA PHE A 73 -12.54 20.59 -16.62
C PHE A 73 -12.40 22.12 -16.61
N VAL A 74 -11.36 22.65 -15.97
CA VAL A 74 -11.15 24.09 -15.85
C VAL A 74 -10.48 24.67 -17.09
N TYR A 75 -9.44 24.02 -17.61
CA TYR A 75 -8.66 24.54 -18.72
C TYR A 75 -9.35 24.40 -20.07
N THR A 76 -10.18 23.37 -20.30
CA THR A 76 -10.99 23.27 -21.54
C THR A 76 -11.98 24.42 -21.67
N ARG A 77 -12.60 24.88 -20.57
CA ARG A 77 -13.40 26.12 -20.58
C ARG A 77 -12.54 27.33 -20.90
N HIS A 78 -11.38 27.45 -20.25
CA HIS A 78 -10.47 28.58 -20.46
C HIS A 78 -10.04 28.68 -21.94
N PHE A 79 -9.65 27.56 -22.54
CA PHE A 79 -9.25 27.51 -23.94
C PHE A 79 -10.40 27.69 -24.91
N ALA A 80 -11.56 27.07 -24.66
CA ALA A 80 -12.74 27.30 -25.49
C ALA A 80 -13.12 28.78 -25.53
N GLN A 81 -13.08 29.46 -24.38
CA GLN A 81 -13.34 30.89 -24.31
C GLN A 81 -12.32 31.70 -25.12
N ALA A 82 -11.04 31.36 -25.03
CA ALA A 82 -9.98 32.03 -25.80
C ALA A 82 -10.13 31.80 -27.32
N LEU A 83 -10.34 30.55 -27.75
CA LEU A 83 -10.41 30.16 -29.16
C LEU A 83 -11.67 30.67 -29.89
N LEU A 84 -12.78 30.76 -29.15
CA LEU A 84 -14.06 31.24 -29.67
C LEU A 84 -14.23 32.77 -29.51
N HIS A 85 -13.26 33.46 -28.89
CA HIS A 85 -13.39 34.85 -28.46
C HIS A 85 -14.70 35.14 -27.72
N ALA A 86 -15.18 34.15 -26.94
CA ALA A 86 -16.47 34.21 -26.32
C ALA A 86 -16.45 35.10 -25.07
N ARG A 87 -17.57 35.79 -24.80
CA ARG A 87 -17.73 36.53 -23.55
C ARG A 87 -17.70 35.54 -22.36
N PRO A 88 -17.10 35.94 -21.22
CA PRO A 88 -17.10 35.10 -20.03
C PRO A 88 -18.54 34.85 -19.57
N GLY A 89 -18.96 33.59 -19.57
CA GLY A 89 -20.26 33.18 -19.02
C GLY A 89 -20.28 33.24 -17.47
N PRO A 90 -21.43 33.00 -16.82
CA PRO A 90 -21.57 33.12 -15.37
C PRO A 90 -20.53 32.29 -14.60
N GLU A 91 -19.75 32.93 -13.72
CA GLU A 91 -18.70 32.27 -12.92
C GLU A 91 -19.27 31.42 -11.78
N ARG A 92 -20.43 31.79 -11.23
CA ARG A 92 -21.13 31.00 -10.19
C ARG A 92 -21.50 29.61 -10.71
N ALA A 93 -22.12 29.53 -11.89
CA ALA A 93 -22.48 28.25 -12.51
C ALA A 93 -21.25 27.41 -12.83
N ALA A 94 -20.13 28.04 -13.21
CA ALA A 94 -18.86 27.35 -13.43
C ALA A 94 -18.29 26.72 -12.15
N SER A 95 -18.36 27.47 -11.06
CA SER A 95 -17.85 27.07 -9.75
C SER A 95 -18.72 25.97 -9.14
N ALA A 96 -20.04 26.09 -9.24
CA ALA A 96 -20.98 25.06 -8.79
C ALA A 96 -20.73 23.71 -9.47
N ARG A 97 -20.50 23.70 -10.79
CA ARG A 97 -20.15 22.45 -11.50
C ARG A 97 -18.80 21.88 -11.08
N LEU A 98 -17.81 22.73 -10.82
CA LEU A 98 -16.50 22.27 -10.34
C LEU A 98 -16.59 21.65 -8.94
N VAL A 99 -17.40 22.23 -8.05
CA VAL A 99 -17.68 21.66 -6.72
C VAL A 99 -18.41 20.34 -6.85
N ALA A 100 -19.48 20.27 -7.65
CA ALA A 100 -20.23 19.04 -7.90
C ALA A 100 -19.32 17.92 -8.44
N LEU A 101 -18.44 18.24 -9.39
CA LEU A 101 -17.44 17.31 -9.91
C LEU A 101 -16.55 16.76 -8.78
N ASN A 102 -15.93 17.61 -7.97
CA ASN A 102 -14.98 17.17 -6.95
C ASN A 102 -15.64 16.43 -5.78
N LEU A 103 -16.88 16.78 -5.41
CA LEU A 103 -17.68 16.00 -4.46
C LEU A 103 -18.02 14.63 -5.02
N GLY A 104 -18.39 14.54 -6.30
CA GLY A 104 -18.61 13.26 -6.98
C GLY A 104 -17.35 12.40 -7.02
N VAL A 105 -16.20 13.00 -7.35
CA VAL A 105 -14.90 12.32 -7.32
C VAL A 105 -14.59 11.80 -5.92
N ALA A 106 -14.72 12.62 -4.88
CA ALA A 106 -14.47 12.20 -3.49
C ALA A 106 -15.38 11.04 -3.07
N ALA A 107 -16.66 11.08 -3.44
CA ALA A 107 -17.62 10.00 -3.18
C ALA A 107 -17.21 8.68 -3.87
N VAL A 108 -16.77 8.72 -5.13
CA VAL A 108 -16.26 7.51 -5.82
C VAL A 108 -14.99 6.98 -5.14
N LEU A 109 -14.02 7.86 -4.87
CA LEU A 109 -12.73 7.47 -4.27
C LEU A 109 -12.88 6.90 -2.84
N ALA A 110 -13.90 7.32 -2.09
CA ALA A 110 -14.21 6.77 -0.77
C ALA A 110 -15.11 5.54 -0.85
N GLY A 111 -16.11 5.55 -1.72
CA GLY A 111 -17.14 4.51 -1.81
C GLY A 111 -16.63 3.17 -2.32
N VAL A 112 -15.69 3.17 -3.28
CA VAL A 112 -15.16 1.92 -3.84
C VAL A 112 -14.32 1.16 -2.79
N PRO A 113 -13.31 1.77 -2.11
CA PRO A 113 -12.57 1.07 -1.06
C PRO A 113 -13.44 0.69 0.14
N ALA A 114 -14.43 1.51 0.49
CA ALA A 114 -15.35 1.24 1.60
C ALA A 114 -16.48 0.24 1.25
N ARG A 115 -16.54 -0.27 0.01
CA ARG A 115 -17.59 -1.18 -0.48
C ARG A 115 -19.01 -0.63 -0.29
N LEU A 116 -19.20 0.67 -0.53
CA LEU A 116 -20.49 1.37 -0.41
C LEU A 116 -21.09 1.65 -1.80
N PRO A 117 -21.86 0.72 -2.40
CA PRO A 117 -22.31 0.84 -3.80
C PRO A 117 -23.20 2.07 -4.03
N TRP A 118 -24.04 2.44 -3.07
CA TRP A 118 -24.88 3.65 -3.19
C TRP A 118 -24.03 4.93 -3.28
N LEU A 119 -22.90 4.98 -2.55
CA LEU A 119 -22.00 6.13 -2.56
C LEU A 119 -21.23 6.20 -3.89
N VAL A 120 -20.82 5.06 -4.43
CA VAL A 120 -20.20 4.96 -5.76
C VAL A 120 -21.17 5.41 -6.86
N ALA A 121 -22.40 4.90 -6.84
CA ALA A 121 -23.43 5.27 -7.82
C ALA A 121 -23.73 6.78 -7.78
N ALA A 122 -23.92 7.34 -6.57
CA ALA A 122 -24.15 8.77 -6.39
C ALA A 122 -22.95 9.61 -6.86
N GLY A 123 -21.73 9.19 -6.51
CA GLY A 123 -20.50 9.86 -6.91
C GLY A 123 -20.28 9.87 -8.42
N ALA A 124 -20.41 8.71 -9.06
CA ALA A 124 -20.26 8.56 -10.52
C ALA A 124 -21.33 9.39 -11.26
N SER A 125 -22.58 9.36 -10.80
CA SER A 125 -23.66 10.17 -11.35
C SER A 125 -23.37 11.67 -11.25
N ALA A 126 -22.86 12.13 -10.10
CA ALA A 126 -22.47 13.53 -9.92
C ALA A 126 -21.34 13.96 -10.87
N VAL A 127 -20.34 13.11 -11.09
CA VAL A 127 -19.25 13.36 -12.07
C VAL A 127 -19.81 13.47 -13.48
N VAL A 128 -20.63 12.51 -13.92
CA VAL A 128 -21.24 12.50 -15.26
C VAL A 128 -22.10 13.73 -15.49
N LEU A 129 -23.00 14.06 -14.54
CA LEU A 129 -23.86 15.24 -14.64
C LEU A 129 -23.07 16.55 -14.67
N ALA A 130 -22.00 16.67 -13.87
CA ALA A 130 -21.14 17.84 -13.89
C ALA A 130 -20.47 18.03 -15.26
N VAL A 131 -20.03 16.94 -15.89
CA VAL A 131 -19.39 16.97 -17.22
C VAL A 131 -20.38 17.19 -18.35
N LEU A 132 -21.56 16.58 -18.32
CA LEU A 132 -22.62 16.89 -19.29
C LEU A 132 -23.02 18.36 -19.21
N GLY A 133 -23.15 18.91 -18.00
CA GLY A 133 -23.39 20.34 -17.78
C GLY A 133 -22.25 21.23 -18.31
N HIS A 134 -21.01 20.75 -18.27
CA HIS A 134 -19.85 21.42 -18.86
C HIS A 134 -19.86 21.38 -20.38
N VAL A 135 -20.12 20.21 -20.99
CA VAL A 135 -20.26 20.05 -22.44
C VAL A 135 -21.37 20.95 -22.96
N ALA A 136 -22.54 20.98 -22.31
CA ALA A 136 -23.63 21.88 -22.68
C ALA A 136 -23.21 23.36 -22.63
N ALA A 137 -22.37 23.74 -21.67
CA ALA A 137 -21.81 25.09 -21.61
C ALA A 137 -20.82 25.38 -22.77
N LEU A 138 -19.99 24.42 -23.15
CA LEU A 138 -19.08 24.54 -24.30
C LEU A 138 -19.85 24.62 -25.62
N VAL A 139 -20.90 23.82 -25.80
CA VAL A 139 -21.78 23.86 -26.98
C VAL A 139 -22.47 25.21 -27.08
N ARG A 140 -23.10 25.71 -26.01
CA ARG A 140 -23.70 27.05 -26.00
C ARG A 140 -22.69 28.14 -26.33
N MET A 141 -21.48 28.05 -25.80
CA MET A 141 -20.40 28.99 -26.10
C MET A 141 -19.99 28.95 -27.58
N ALA A 142 -19.90 27.75 -28.17
CA ALA A 142 -19.56 27.56 -29.57
C ALA A 142 -20.67 28.01 -30.53
N SER A 143 -21.93 27.83 -30.15
CA SER A 143 -23.10 28.26 -30.94
C SER A 143 -23.29 29.77 -30.91
N ALA A 144 -22.93 30.43 -29.80
CA ALA A 144 -23.03 31.89 -29.66
C ALA A 144 -21.83 32.66 -30.24
N ALA A 145 -20.77 31.96 -30.70
CA ALA A 145 -19.55 32.59 -31.16
C ALA A 145 -19.70 33.14 -32.59
N VAL A 146 -19.64 34.48 -32.73
CA VAL A 146 -19.73 35.19 -34.02
C VAL A 146 -18.37 35.29 -34.73
N LEU A 147 -17.29 35.47 -33.96
CA LEU A 147 -15.90 35.56 -34.45
C LEU A 147 -15.05 34.43 -33.86
N ALA A 148 -14.94 33.31 -34.57
CA ALA A 148 -14.15 32.16 -34.13
C ALA A 148 -12.83 32.06 -34.90
N GLY A 149 -11.72 31.84 -34.18
CA GLY A 149 -10.41 31.63 -34.80
C GLY A 149 -10.34 30.33 -35.62
N ARG A 150 -9.28 30.19 -36.43
CA ARG A 150 -9.05 29.01 -37.30
C ARG A 150 -9.04 27.67 -36.53
N LEU A 151 -8.74 27.70 -35.24
CA LEU A 151 -8.70 26.54 -34.33
C LEU A 151 -10.02 26.27 -33.55
N ARG A 152 -11.16 26.84 -33.95
CA ARG A 152 -12.47 26.51 -33.30
C ARG A 152 -12.78 25.00 -33.27
N ILE A 153 -12.15 24.23 -34.16
CA ILE A 153 -12.28 22.77 -34.25
C ILE A 153 -11.84 22.07 -32.95
N ALA A 154 -10.90 22.64 -32.19
CA ALA A 154 -10.45 22.09 -30.92
C ALA A 154 -11.59 21.95 -29.89
N VAL A 155 -12.62 22.80 -29.96
CA VAL A 155 -13.81 22.68 -29.09
C VAL A 155 -14.59 21.39 -29.36
N ARG A 156 -14.57 20.88 -30.59
CA ARG A 156 -15.20 19.58 -30.91
C ARG A 156 -14.49 18.41 -30.26
N TYR A 157 -13.16 18.49 -30.10
CA TYR A 157 -12.42 17.50 -29.31
C TYR A 157 -12.87 17.52 -27.84
N TYR A 158 -13.09 18.70 -27.25
CA TYR A 158 -13.56 18.80 -25.85
C TYR A 158 -14.99 18.28 -25.66
N ILE A 159 -15.85 18.49 -26.65
CA ILE A 159 -17.22 17.93 -26.65
C ILE A 159 -17.16 16.40 -26.76
N ALA A 160 -16.36 15.87 -27.68
CA ALA A 160 -16.17 14.43 -27.85
C ALA A 160 -15.54 13.79 -26.59
N ALA A 161 -14.57 14.46 -25.96
CA ALA A 161 -13.99 14.04 -24.68
C ALA A 161 -15.08 13.90 -23.60
N GLY A 162 -15.95 14.91 -23.45
CA GLY A 162 -17.01 14.88 -22.45
C GLY A 162 -18.08 13.81 -22.71
N ALA A 163 -18.37 13.52 -23.99
CA ALA A 163 -19.23 12.39 -24.36
C ALA A 163 -18.58 11.05 -23.98
N ALA A 164 -17.28 10.91 -24.21
CA ALA A 164 -16.53 9.72 -23.82
C ALA A 164 -16.53 9.53 -22.28
N LEU A 165 -16.34 10.61 -21.49
CA LEU A 165 -16.46 10.52 -20.03
C LEU A 165 -17.88 10.17 -19.57
N ALA A 166 -18.92 10.67 -20.24
CA ALA A 166 -20.29 10.35 -19.85
C ALA A 166 -20.55 8.83 -19.95
N VAL A 167 -20.11 8.22 -21.05
CA VAL A 167 -20.21 6.76 -21.23
C VAL A 167 -19.22 6.03 -20.31
N GLY A 168 -17.94 6.35 -20.38
CA GLY A 168 -16.88 5.70 -19.61
C GLY A 168 -17.07 5.84 -18.10
N GLY A 169 -17.47 7.00 -17.60
CA GLY A 169 -17.79 7.25 -16.19
C GLY A 169 -19.02 6.46 -15.71
N THR A 170 -20.02 6.28 -16.57
CA THR A 170 -21.18 5.41 -16.28
C THR A 170 -20.74 3.95 -16.17
N LEU A 171 -19.93 3.46 -17.11
CA LEU A 171 -19.36 2.11 -17.04
C LEU A 171 -18.52 1.92 -15.77
N GLY A 172 -17.74 2.94 -15.37
CA GLY A 172 -16.96 2.92 -14.14
C GLY A 172 -17.82 2.87 -12.88
N GLY A 173 -18.93 3.60 -12.87
CA GLY A 173 -19.93 3.53 -11.80
C GLY A 173 -20.54 2.13 -11.69
N LEU A 174 -20.95 1.53 -12.81
CA LEU A 174 -21.52 0.18 -12.85
C LEU A 174 -20.54 -0.90 -12.38
N LEU A 175 -19.27 -0.78 -12.77
CA LEU A 175 -18.20 -1.64 -12.27
C LEU A 175 -18.01 -1.45 -10.76
N GLY A 176 -17.90 -0.21 -10.29
CA GLY A 176 -17.66 0.10 -8.88
C GLY A 176 -18.83 -0.21 -7.94
N THR A 177 -20.05 -0.37 -8.47
CA THR A 177 -21.21 -0.85 -7.70
C THR A 177 -21.33 -2.38 -7.65
N GLY A 178 -20.54 -3.10 -8.45
CA GLY A 178 -20.72 -4.54 -8.67
C GLY A 178 -21.98 -4.89 -9.47
N ALA A 179 -22.51 -3.94 -10.26
CA ALA A 179 -23.68 -4.19 -11.10
C ALA A 179 -23.34 -4.98 -12.37
N ILE A 180 -22.06 -4.94 -12.76
CA ILE A 180 -21.50 -5.73 -13.85
C ILE A 180 -20.49 -6.66 -13.21
N ALA A 181 -20.83 -7.94 -13.26
CA ALA A 181 -20.15 -8.94 -12.47
C ALA A 181 -19.83 -10.21 -13.25
N SER A 182 -20.33 -10.36 -14.48
CA SER A 182 -20.18 -11.59 -15.26
C SER A 182 -18.86 -11.67 -16.02
N ALA A 183 -18.32 -12.89 -16.12
CA ALA A 183 -16.94 -13.13 -16.55
C ALA A 183 -16.62 -12.72 -17.98
N ALA A 184 -17.63 -12.76 -18.85
CA ALA A 184 -17.50 -12.24 -20.19
C ALA A 184 -17.54 -10.70 -20.21
N TRP A 185 -18.35 -10.08 -19.35
CA TRP A 185 -18.65 -8.66 -19.39
C TRP A 185 -17.69 -7.78 -18.62
N GLU A 186 -17.21 -8.24 -17.47
CA GLU A 186 -16.39 -7.40 -16.60
C GLU A 186 -15.09 -6.94 -17.28
N PRO A 187 -14.27 -7.82 -17.91
CA PRO A 187 -13.07 -7.38 -18.62
C PRO A 187 -13.38 -6.48 -19.82
N ALA A 188 -14.44 -6.79 -20.56
CA ALA A 188 -14.89 -6.00 -21.71
C ALA A 188 -15.28 -4.57 -21.30
N VAL A 189 -16.05 -4.44 -20.22
CA VAL A 189 -16.52 -3.16 -19.70
C VAL A 189 -15.38 -2.38 -19.05
N ARG A 190 -14.46 -3.06 -18.37
CA ARG A 190 -13.24 -2.46 -17.79
C ARG A 190 -12.33 -1.89 -18.88
N LEU A 191 -12.07 -2.66 -19.94
CA LEU A 191 -11.33 -2.19 -21.11
C LEU A 191 -12.02 -0.98 -21.75
N ALA A 192 -13.33 -1.06 -22.01
CA ALA A 192 -14.09 0.04 -22.59
C ALA A 192 -14.08 1.29 -21.71
N HIS A 193 -14.26 1.13 -20.39
CA HIS A 193 -14.14 2.20 -19.39
C HIS A 193 -12.77 2.88 -19.46
N ALA A 194 -11.70 2.09 -19.45
CA ALA A 194 -10.33 2.60 -19.50
C ALA A 194 -10.06 3.38 -20.81
N HIS A 195 -10.44 2.82 -21.96
CA HIS A 195 -10.28 3.48 -23.26
C HIS A 195 -11.06 4.80 -23.34
N LEU A 196 -12.34 4.78 -22.95
CA LEU A 196 -13.21 5.96 -23.00
C LEU A 196 -12.72 7.08 -22.06
N ASN A 197 -12.13 6.75 -20.91
CA ASN A 197 -11.67 7.76 -19.96
C ASN A 197 -10.22 8.22 -20.21
N LEU A 198 -9.30 7.30 -20.48
CA LEU A 198 -7.89 7.65 -20.71
C LEU A 198 -7.66 8.22 -22.10
N LEU A 199 -8.22 7.59 -23.15
CA LEU A 199 -8.01 7.99 -24.54
C LEU A 199 -9.13 8.90 -25.05
N GLY A 200 -10.35 8.73 -24.53
CA GLY A 200 -11.47 9.63 -24.81
C GLY A 200 -11.41 10.91 -24.00
N TRP A 201 -11.72 10.86 -22.70
CA TRP A 201 -11.80 12.06 -21.86
C TRP A 201 -10.45 12.79 -21.76
N LEU A 202 -9.39 12.13 -21.29
CA LEU A 202 -8.09 12.77 -21.16
C LEU A 202 -7.40 12.93 -22.53
N GLY A 203 -7.34 11.87 -23.32
CA GLY A 203 -6.66 11.86 -24.62
C GLY A 203 -7.22 12.89 -25.60
N LEU A 204 -8.53 12.93 -25.84
CA LEU A 204 -9.10 13.92 -26.76
C LEU A 204 -8.98 15.36 -26.23
N ALA A 205 -9.07 15.56 -24.91
CA ALA A 205 -8.84 16.88 -24.32
C ALA A 205 -7.39 17.36 -24.50
N VAL A 206 -6.41 16.48 -24.33
CA VAL A 206 -5.00 16.76 -24.60
C VAL A 206 -4.78 17.01 -26.09
N LEU A 207 -5.31 16.15 -26.96
CA LEU A 207 -5.17 16.26 -28.42
C LEU A 207 -5.79 17.55 -28.97
N GLY A 208 -6.96 17.96 -28.48
CA GLY A 208 -7.57 19.23 -28.87
C GLY A 208 -6.76 20.44 -28.41
N THR A 209 -6.11 20.35 -27.24
CA THR A 209 -5.36 21.44 -26.63
C THR A 209 -3.97 21.60 -27.25
N GLN A 210 -3.33 20.51 -27.69
CA GLN A 210 -1.95 20.53 -28.17
C GLN A 210 -1.72 21.44 -29.38
N PHE A 211 -2.70 21.58 -30.28
CA PHE A 211 -2.63 22.45 -31.47
C PHE A 211 -2.40 23.92 -31.13
N MET A 212 -2.78 24.34 -29.92
CA MET A 212 -2.53 25.68 -29.41
C MET A 212 -1.40 25.69 -28.37
N LEU A 213 -1.24 24.60 -27.62
CA LEU A 213 -0.26 24.53 -26.55
C LEU A 213 1.17 24.48 -27.09
N TRP A 214 1.46 23.66 -28.10
CA TRP A 214 2.82 23.53 -28.67
C TRP A 214 3.43 24.85 -29.16
N PRO A 215 2.77 25.65 -30.02
CA PRO A 215 3.34 26.92 -30.44
C PRO A 215 3.45 27.92 -29.29
N ALA A 216 2.55 27.84 -28.31
CA ALA A 216 2.57 28.69 -27.12
C ALA A 216 3.74 28.37 -26.17
N VAL A 217 4.00 27.08 -25.89
CA VAL A 217 5.11 26.67 -25.01
C VAL A 217 6.47 26.87 -25.66
N LEU A 218 6.58 26.66 -26.98
CA LEU A 218 7.80 26.91 -27.74
C LEU A 218 8.02 28.39 -28.01
N ARG A 219 6.95 29.20 -27.96
CA ARG A 219 6.92 30.61 -28.39
C ARG A 219 7.33 30.73 -29.86
N THR A 220 6.70 29.94 -30.70
CA THR A 220 6.86 29.91 -32.15
C THR A 220 5.53 30.21 -32.84
N ARG A 221 5.57 30.46 -34.14
CA ARG A 221 4.34 30.53 -34.94
C ARG A 221 3.73 29.14 -35.04
N MET A 222 2.40 29.08 -34.93
CA MET A 222 1.63 27.87 -35.18
C MET A 222 1.85 27.40 -36.62
N ALA A 223 2.00 26.08 -36.82
CA ALA A 223 2.13 25.51 -38.14
C ALA A 223 0.91 25.84 -39.03
N GLU A 224 1.15 26.16 -40.30
CA GLU A 224 0.09 26.63 -41.22
C GLU A 224 -0.98 25.57 -41.49
N ASP A 225 -0.59 24.29 -41.46
CA ASP A 225 -1.46 23.15 -41.69
C ASP A 225 -2.20 22.69 -40.42
N ALA A 226 -1.90 23.25 -39.24
CA ALA A 226 -2.48 22.82 -37.96
C ALA A 226 -4.02 22.76 -37.96
N PRO A 227 -4.78 23.74 -38.51
CA PRO A 227 -6.24 23.64 -38.59
C PRO A 227 -6.74 22.51 -39.50
N ARG A 228 -5.99 22.21 -40.58
CA ARG A 228 -6.33 21.10 -41.49
C ARG A 228 -6.04 19.77 -40.82
N ALA A 229 -4.89 19.67 -40.15
CA ALA A 229 -4.49 18.52 -39.35
C ALA A 229 -5.51 18.21 -38.25
N ALA A 230 -5.96 19.22 -37.52
CA ALA A 230 -6.97 19.09 -36.47
C ALA A 230 -8.34 18.63 -36.99
N ARG A 231 -8.75 19.02 -38.20
CA ARG A 231 -9.98 18.47 -38.81
C ARG A 231 -9.80 17.03 -39.28
N ALA A 232 -8.67 16.76 -39.92
CA ALA A 232 -8.36 15.45 -40.48
C ALA A 232 -8.16 14.39 -39.39
N ALA A 233 -7.61 14.75 -38.24
CA ALA A 233 -7.39 13.84 -37.12
C ALA A 233 -8.65 13.57 -36.30
N LEU A 234 -9.60 14.51 -36.21
CA LEU A 234 -10.76 14.40 -35.33
C LEU A 234 -11.63 13.17 -35.64
N VAL A 235 -11.89 12.90 -36.91
CA VAL A 235 -12.73 11.76 -37.32
C VAL A 235 -12.04 10.43 -36.96
N PRO A 236 -10.79 10.16 -37.37
CA PRO A 236 -10.07 8.95 -36.94
C PRO A 236 -10.02 8.73 -35.43
N VAL A 237 -9.71 9.77 -34.62
CA VAL A 237 -9.62 9.58 -33.16
C VAL A 237 -10.98 9.37 -32.49
N THR A 238 -12.07 9.94 -33.03
CA THR A 238 -13.40 9.76 -32.43
C THR A 238 -14.08 8.49 -32.92
N ALA A 239 -14.04 8.24 -34.24
CA ALA A 239 -14.57 7.02 -34.84
C ALA A 239 -13.77 5.79 -34.40
N GLY A 240 -12.44 5.86 -34.39
CA GLY A 240 -11.59 4.76 -33.94
C GLY A 240 -11.87 4.37 -32.49
N LEU A 241 -11.98 5.36 -31.59
CA LEU A 241 -12.33 5.11 -30.19
C LEU A 241 -13.75 4.54 -30.04
N ALA A 242 -14.72 5.08 -30.78
CA ALA A 242 -16.11 4.60 -30.72
C ALA A 242 -16.23 3.16 -31.25
N VAL A 243 -15.57 2.85 -32.36
CA VAL A 243 -15.47 1.50 -32.92
C VAL A 243 -14.80 0.55 -31.92
N ALA A 244 -13.68 0.97 -31.31
CA ALA A 244 -12.99 0.17 -30.32
C ALA A 244 -13.86 -0.12 -29.09
N ALA A 245 -14.47 0.92 -28.49
CA ALA A 245 -15.34 0.76 -27.33
C ALA A 245 -16.58 -0.09 -27.64
N ALA A 246 -17.22 0.13 -28.80
CA ALA A 246 -18.37 -0.67 -29.22
C ALA A 246 -17.99 -2.13 -29.48
N ALA A 247 -16.87 -2.39 -30.14
CA ALA A 247 -16.38 -3.74 -30.40
C ALA A 247 -15.98 -4.45 -29.10
N LEU A 248 -15.37 -3.76 -28.15
CA LEU A 248 -15.07 -4.29 -26.81
C LEU A 248 -16.35 -4.66 -26.06
N LEU A 249 -17.33 -3.76 -25.99
CA LEU A 249 -18.62 -4.01 -25.34
C LEU A 249 -19.44 -5.09 -26.06
N ALA A 250 -19.24 -5.27 -27.36
CA ALA A 250 -19.90 -6.31 -28.13
C ALA A 250 -19.15 -7.65 -28.18
N GLY A 251 -17.87 -7.65 -27.78
CA GLY A 251 -17.01 -8.82 -27.72
C GLY A 251 -17.60 -10.02 -26.96
N PRO A 252 -18.31 -9.83 -25.83
CA PRO A 252 -19.00 -10.92 -25.14
C PRO A 252 -20.01 -11.69 -26.01
N TRP A 253 -20.63 -11.03 -26.99
CA TRP A 253 -21.55 -11.69 -27.93
C TRP A 253 -20.82 -12.30 -29.13
N TRP A 254 -19.69 -11.73 -29.54
CA TRP A 254 -18.93 -12.21 -30.70
C TRP A 254 -17.41 -11.98 -30.51
N PRO A 255 -16.66 -12.99 -30.02
CA PRO A 255 -15.25 -12.82 -29.63
C PRO A 255 -14.29 -12.30 -30.73
N PRO A 256 -14.42 -12.69 -32.03
CA PRO A 256 -13.70 -12.09 -33.16
C PRO A 256 -13.76 -10.57 -33.29
N LEU A 257 -14.67 -9.88 -32.59
CA LEU A 257 -14.72 -8.41 -32.58
C LEU A 257 -13.48 -7.75 -31.97
N HIS A 258 -12.60 -8.48 -31.29
CA HIS A 258 -11.30 -7.94 -30.87
C HIS A 258 -10.44 -7.43 -32.04
N TRP A 259 -10.56 -8.00 -33.24
CA TRP A 259 -9.92 -7.47 -34.45
C TRP A 259 -10.50 -6.12 -34.87
N VAL A 260 -11.82 -5.95 -34.70
CA VAL A 260 -12.50 -4.67 -34.94
C VAL A 260 -12.06 -3.64 -33.90
N ALA A 261 -11.89 -4.05 -32.65
CA ALA A 261 -11.34 -3.20 -31.60
C ALA A 261 -9.90 -2.76 -31.91
N ALA A 262 -9.05 -3.69 -32.33
CA ALA A 262 -7.67 -3.42 -32.75
C ALA A 262 -7.61 -2.48 -33.96
N ALA A 263 -8.48 -2.69 -34.97
CA ALA A 263 -8.59 -1.80 -36.13
C ALA A 263 -9.08 -0.39 -35.73
N GLY A 264 -10.04 -0.31 -34.81
CA GLY A 264 -10.50 0.95 -34.22
C GLY A 264 -9.35 1.70 -33.53
N MET A 265 -8.53 0.98 -32.75
CA MET A 265 -7.38 1.57 -32.06
C MET A 265 -6.21 1.90 -33.00
N ALA A 266 -6.02 1.15 -34.08
CA ALA A 266 -5.09 1.50 -35.14
C ALA A 266 -5.51 2.80 -35.84
N LEU A 267 -6.81 2.96 -36.13
CA LEU A 267 -7.38 4.19 -36.67
C LEU A 267 -7.23 5.36 -35.69
N TYR A 268 -7.48 5.13 -34.39
CA TYR A 268 -7.22 6.11 -33.33
C TYR A 268 -5.76 6.56 -33.35
N THR A 269 -4.83 5.60 -33.37
CA THR A 269 -3.39 5.85 -33.35
C THR A 269 -2.93 6.65 -34.58
N ALA A 270 -3.42 6.30 -35.76
CA ALA A 270 -3.18 7.07 -36.99
C ALA A 270 -3.69 8.53 -36.85
N GLY A 271 -4.86 8.71 -36.23
CA GLY A 271 -5.40 10.01 -35.88
C GLY A 271 -4.51 10.80 -34.91
N VAL A 272 -3.96 10.15 -33.88
CA VAL A 272 -3.02 10.76 -32.93
C VAL A 272 -1.74 11.20 -33.62
N VAL A 273 -1.11 10.31 -34.41
CA VAL A 273 0.09 10.65 -35.19
C VAL A 273 -0.18 11.84 -36.10
N ARG A 274 -1.32 11.83 -36.81
CA ARG A 274 -1.74 12.95 -37.67
C ARG A 274 -1.92 14.26 -36.91
N ALA A 275 -2.46 14.19 -35.70
CA ALA A 275 -2.65 15.35 -34.82
C ALA A 275 -1.32 15.92 -34.31
N LEU A 276 -0.28 15.09 -34.16
CA LEU A 276 1.04 15.50 -33.66
C LEU A 276 1.97 16.06 -34.74
N LEU A 277 1.68 15.87 -36.03
CA LEU A 277 2.52 16.40 -37.12
C LEU A 277 2.78 17.92 -37.04
N PRO A 278 1.78 18.78 -36.77
CA PRO A 278 2.02 20.21 -36.59
C PRO A 278 3.03 20.52 -35.47
N ALA A 279 2.95 19.79 -34.36
CA ALA A 279 3.87 19.94 -33.25
C ALA A 279 5.32 19.59 -33.66
N VAL A 280 5.51 18.57 -34.51
CA VAL A 280 6.83 18.23 -35.07
C VAL A 280 7.39 19.38 -35.91
N THR A 281 6.57 20.00 -36.75
CA THR A 281 6.97 21.20 -37.53
C THR A 281 7.40 22.34 -36.62
N GLU A 282 6.65 22.59 -35.55
CA GLU A 282 6.96 23.64 -34.57
C GLU A 282 8.22 23.34 -33.76
N MET A 283 8.44 22.09 -33.37
CA MET A 283 9.67 21.63 -32.69
C MET A 283 10.91 21.71 -33.59
N ARG A 284 10.75 21.51 -34.90
CA ARG A 284 11.83 21.74 -35.87
C ARG A 284 12.16 23.23 -36.00
N ALA A 285 11.15 24.10 -35.94
CA ALA A 285 11.37 25.54 -35.93
C ALA A 285 12.07 26.02 -34.64
N LYS A 286 11.77 25.40 -33.49
CA LYS A 286 12.46 25.66 -32.23
C LYS A 286 12.50 24.43 -31.34
N ALA A 287 13.71 23.93 -31.09
CA ALA A 287 13.91 22.72 -30.30
C ALA A 287 13.34 22.85 -28.86
N PRO A 288 12.67 21.82 -28.33
CA PRO A 288 12.05 21.83 -27.01
C PRO A 288 13.09 21.70 -25.90
N ARG A 289 13.80 22.79 -25.58
CA ARG A 289 14.87 22.81 -24.55
C ARG A 289 14.44 23.35 -23.18
N GLN A 290 13.13 23.56 -22.97
CA GLN A 290 12.57 24.09 -21.74
C GLN A 290 11.72 23.03 -21.04
N ALA A 291 11.52 23.19 -19.72
CA ALA A 291 10.79 22.24 -18.88
C ALA A 291 9.42 21.82 -19.44
N ALA A 292 8.56 22.79 -19.76
CA ALA A 292 7.21 22.52 -20.27
C ALA A 292 7.20 21.75 -21.61
N PRO A 293 7.85 22.23 -22.70
CA PRO A 293 7.83 21.52 -23.97
C PRO A 293 8.55 20.17 -23.93
N MET A 294 9.61 20.01 -23.12
CA MET A 294 10.25 18.70 -22.98
C MET A 294 9.35 17.69 -22.26
N ALA A 295 8.68 18.11 -21.19
CA ALA A 295 7.73 17.25 -20.49
C ALA A 295 6.57 16.84 -21.39
N LEU A 296 6.05 17.75 -22.22
CA LEU A 296 5.04 17.41 -23.22
C LEU A 296 5.58 16.43 -24.26
N LEU A 297 6.82 16.61 -24.75
CA LEU A 297 7.42 15.71 -25.73
C LEU A 297 7.49 14.27 -25.18
N LEU A 298 8.03 14.11 -23.97
CA LEU A 298 8.16 12.81 -23.31
C LEU A 298 6.79 12.17 -23.07
N GLY A 299 5.80 12.94 -22.61
CA GLY A 299 4.45 12.43 -22.37
C GLY A 299 3.73 11.97 -23.64
N HIS A 300 3.90 12.68 -24.76
CA HIS A 300 3.37 12.22 -26.05
C HIS A 300 4.17 11.03 -26.61
N GLY A 301 5.47 10.94 -26.32
CA GLY A 301 6.27 9.76 -26.64
C GLY A 301 5.74 8.50 -25.95
N TRP A 302 5.52 8.57 -24.64
CA TRP A 302 4.89 7.47 -23.88
C TRP A 302 3.48 7.14 -24.37
N LEU A 303 2.70 8.14 -24.80
CA LEU A 303 1.37 7.91 -25.37
C LEU A 303 1.47 7.07 -26.65
N LEU A 304 2.41 7.38 -27.55
CA LEU A 304 2.59 6.61 -28.78
C LEU A 304 3.04 5.17 -28.48
N VAL A 305 3.95 4.98 -27.51
CA VAL A 305 4.37 3.63 -27.06
C VAL A 305 3.17 2.85 -26.52
N ALA A 306 2.36 3.47 -25.67
CA ALA A 306 1.18 2.83 -25.08
C ALA A 306 0.14 2.44 -26.14
N LEU A 307 -0.09 3.31 -27.13
CA LEU A 307 -1.04 3.05 -28.22
C LEU A 307 -0.59 1.90 -29.13
N VAL A 308 0.70 1.79 -29.43
CA VAL A 308 1.23 0.67 -30.22
C VAL A 308 1.07 -0.65 -29.45
N ALA A 309 1.39 -0.64 -28.16
CA ALA A 309 1.24 -1.81 -27.31
C ALA A 309 -0.23 -2.23 -27.18
N ASP A 310 -1.14 -1.27 -27.02
CA ASP A 310 -2.59 -1.50 -26.94
C ASP A 310 -3.16 -2.13 -28.23
N VAL A 311 -2.81 -1.60 -29.41
CA VAL A 311 -3.22 -2.18 -30.69
C VAL A 311 -2.74 -3.63 -30.83
N ALA A 312 -1.47 -3.88 -30.49
CA ALA A 312 -0.89 -5.23 -30.56
C ALA A 312 -1.59 -6.22 -29.60
N ALA A 313 -1.95 -5.76 -28.41
CA ALA A 313 -2.62 -6.59 -27.43
C ALA A 313 -4.08 -6.88 -27.82
N LEU A 314 -4.83 -5.89 -28.30
CA LEU A 314 -6.19 -6.09 -28.81
C LEU A 314 -6.21 -7.07 -29.99
N ALA A 315 -5.24 -6.94 -30.90
CA ALA A 315 -5.08 -7.88 -32.03
C ALA A 315 -4.81 -9.32 -31.56
N SER A 316 -4.13 -9.48 -30.42
CA SER A 316 -3.82 -10.78 -29.82
C SER A 316 -4.99 -11.40 -29.06
N GLY A 317 -6.02 -10.62 -28.73
CA GLY A 317 -7.19 -11.09 -27.96
C GLY A 317 -7.59 -10.15 -26.82
N PRO A 318 -8.84 -10.21 -26.35
CA PRO A 318 -9.31 -9.39 -25.24
C PRO A 318 -8.60 -9.71 -23.92
N GLY A 319 -8.22 -10.97 -23.67
CA GLY A 319 -7.46 -11.38 -22.47
C GLY A 319 -6.05 -10.79 -22.41
N PRO A 320 -5.21 -10.96 -23.46
CA PRO A 320 -3.92 -10.27 -23.56
C PRO A 320 -4.01 -8.75 -23.43
N ALA A 321 -5.06 -8.13 -24.01
CA ALA A 321 -5.30 -6.69 -23.87
C ALA A 321 -5.58 -6.26 -22.43
N ASP A 322 -6.44 -6.98 -21.70
CA ASP A 322 -6.73 -6.67 -20.30
C ASP A 322 -5.50 -6.83 -19.40
N ARG A 323 -4.70 -7.88 -19.60
CA ARG A 323 -3.44 -8.09 -18.87
C ARG A 323 -2.40 -7.01 -19.18
N LEU A 324 -2.25 -6.64 -20.46
CA LEU A 324 -1.33 -5.58 -20.85
C LEU A 324 -1.78 -4.24 -20.24
N LEU A 325 -3.08 -3.94 -20.33
CA LEU A 325 -3.64 -2.75 -19.71
C LEU A 325 -3.30 -2.74 -18.23
N ALA A 326 -3.61 -3.79 -17.48
CA ALA A 326 -3.31 -3.88 -16.06
C ALA A 326 -1.83 -3.62 -15.73
N HIS A 327 -0.91 -4.19 -16.53
CA HIS A 327 0.53 -4.04 -16.31
C HIS A 327 1.05 -2.63 -16.62
N LEU A 328 0.55 -2.01 -17.71
CA LEU A 328 1.03 -0.72 -18.19
C LEU A 328 0.24 0.48 -17.65
N LEU A 329 -0.90 0.25 -17.00
CA LEU A 329 -1.83 1.28 -16.57
C LEU A 329 -1.19 2.28 -15.61
N VAL A 330 -0.46 1.81 -14.60
CA VAL A 330 0.20 2.68 -13.63
C VAL A 330 1.51 3.28 -14.18
N PRO A 331 2.49 2.48 -14.64
CA PRO A 331 3.79 3.04 -15.04
C PRO A 331 3.70 3.86 -16.33
N VAL A 332 3.15 3.29 -17.40
CA VAL A 332 3.19 3.95 -18.71
C VAL A 332 2.06 4.96 -18.84
N LEU A 333 0.81 4.54 -18.64
CA LEU A 333 -0.34 5.41 -18.89
C LEU A 333 -0.50 6.47 -17.79
N ALA A 334 -0.48 6.10 -16.51
CA ALA A 334 -0.68 7.05 -15.44
C ALA A 334 0.54 7.97 -15.26
N LEU A 335 1.73 7.40 -15.06
CA LEU A 335 2.94 8.19 -14.77
C LEU A 335 3.59 8.75 -16.04
N GLY A 336 3.90 7.87 -17.01
CA GLY A 336 4.57 8.24 -18.26
C GLY A 336 3.76 9.18 -19.16
N VAL A 337 2.43 9.03 -19.20
CA VAL A 337 1.54 9.91 -19.99
C VAL A 337 0.87 10.96 -19.13
N VAL A 338 -0.02 10.58 -18.19
CA VAL A 338 -0.90 11.55 -17.50
C VAL A 338 -0.11 12.49 -16.59
N ALA A 339 0.72 11.98 -15.68
CA ALA A 339 1.51 12.82 -14.76
C ALA A 339 2.52 13.70 -15.52
N GLN A 340 3.17 13.13 -16.54
CA GLN A 340 4.14 13.81 -17.39
C GLN A 340 3.52 14.97 -18.20
N ILE A 341 2.37 14.73 -18.86
CA ILE A 341 1.66 15.77 -19.61
C ILE A 341 1.12 16.84 -18.67
N LEU A 342 0.56 16.45 -17.51
CA LEU A 342 0.05 17.39 -16.53
C LEU A 342 1.18 18.29 -15.98
N THR A 343 2.35 17.72 -15.71
CA THR A 343 3.56 18.46 -15.32
C THR A 343 3.94 19.48 -16.38
N GLY A 344 4.01 19.07 -17.65
CA GLY A 344 4.34 19.98 -18.76
C GLY A 344 3.32 21.10 -18.94
N ALA A 345 2.03 20.76 -18.95
CA ALA A 345 0.94 21.71 -19.12
C ALA A 345 0.88 22.73 -17.97
N LEU A 346 0.94 22.28 -16.72
CA LEU A 346 0.85 23.17 -15.55
C LEU A 346 2.08 24.05 -15.37
N THR A 347 3.28 23.58 -15.77
CA THR A 347 4.50 24.40 -15.81
C THR A 347 4.32 25.63 -16.70
N PHE A 348 3.48 25.55 -17.74
CA PHE A 348 3.16 26.68 -18.60
C PHE A 348 1.90 27.45 -18.14
N LEU A 349 0.82 26.75 -17.80
CA LEU A 349 -0.49 27.35 -17.58
C LEU A 349 -0.61 28.10 -16.26
N ILE A 350 0.05 27.64 -15.20
CA ILE A 350 0.04 28.33 -13.90
C ILE A 350 0.66 29.73 -14.03
N PRO A 351 1.87 29.91 -14.61
CA PRO A 351 2.41 31.23 -14.86
C PRO A 351 1.49 32.12 -15.69
N VAL A 352 0.95 31.61 -16.79
CA VAL A 352 0.10 32.41 -17.70
C VAL A 352 -1.19 32.86 -17.03
N THR A 353 -1.78 32.04 -16.16
CA THR A 353 -3.06 32.37 -15.51
C THR A 353 -2.94 33.13 -14.20
N LEU A 354 -1.81 33.00 -13.49
CA LEU A 354 -1.63 33.60 -12.16
C LEU A 354 -0.54 34.68 -12.08
N GLY A 355 0.39 34.72 -13.02
CA GLY A 355 1.59 35.57 -12.93
C GLY A 355 1.34 37.06 -13.08
N GLY A 356 0.17 37.49 -13.54
CA GLY A 356 -0.24 38.91 -13.50
C GLY A 356 0.59 39.84 -14.38
N GLY A 357 1.44 39.32 -15.27
CA GLY A 357 2.28 40.12 -16.17
C GLY A 357 3.62 39.44 -16.48
N PRO A 358 4.46 40.02 -17.36
CA PRO A 358 5.71 39.39 -17.81
C PRO A 358 6.67 39.03 -16.67
N VAL A 359 6.80 39.91 -15.67
CA VAL A 359 7.70 39.69 -14.52
C VAL A 359 7.20 38.54 -13.64
N GLY A 360 5.93 38.55 -13.24
CA GLY A 360 5.38 37.46 -12.42
C GLY A 360 5.27 36.14 -13.17
N ASN A 361 4.99 36.15 -14.48
CA ASN A 361 5.04 34.94 -15.31
C ASN A 361 6.45 34.33 -15.33
N ARG A 362 7.51 35.14 -15.48
CA ARG A 362 8.91 34.66 -15.43
C ARG A 362 9.24 34.08 -14.05
N ARG A 363 8.80 34.74 -12.97
CA ARG A 363 9.02 34.27 -11.58
C ARG A 363 8.34 32.93 -11.30
N LEU A 364 7.07 32.76 -11.69
CA LEU A 364 6.37 31.49 -11.48
C LEU A 364 6.94 30.38 -12.36
N ALA A 365 7.31 30.70 -13.61
CA ALA A 365 7.94 29.76 -14.51
C ALA A 365 9.30 29.27 -13.98
N SER A 366 10.13 30.16 -13.40
CA SER A 366 11.43 29.76 -12.85
C SER A 366 11.28 28.75 -11.71
N VAL A 367 10.32 28.97 -10.80
CA VAL A 367 10.02 28.02 -9.70
C VAL A 367 9.58 26.66 -10.24
N LEU A 368 8.61 26.62 -11.14
CA LEU A 368 8.08 25.36 -11.68
C LEU A 368 9.10 24.61 -12.55
N SER A 369 10.05 25.33 -13.14
CA SER A 369 11.15 24.76 -13.93
C SER A 369 12.37 24.33 -13.10
N TRP A 370 12.33 24.48 -11.76
CA TRP A 370 13.47 24.10 -10.93
C TRP A 370 13.82 22.61 -11.08
N ALA A 371 15.12 22.33 -11.20
CA ALA A 371 15.72 21.01 -11.40
C ALA A 371 14.99 20.11 -12.43
N TRP A 372 14.36 20.70 -13.46
CA TRP A 372 13.43 19.97 -14.32
C TRP A 372 14.09 18.82 -15.09
N GLN A 373 15.38 18.94 -15.43
CA GLN A 373 16.13 17.89 -16.15
C GLN A 373 16.31 16.65 -15.28
N ALA A 374 16.73 16.83 -14.03
CA ALA A 374 16.87 15.75 -13.06
C ALA A 374 15.51 15.10 -12.80
N ARG A 375 14.46 15.90 -12.58
CA ARG A 375 13.10 15.41 -12.35
C ARG A 375 12.57 14.58 -13.52
N ALA A 376 12.73 15.08 -14.74
CA ALA A 376 12.33 14.36 -15.94
C ALA A 376 13.12 13.06 -16.12
N GLY A 377 14.45 13.10 -15.92
CA GLY A 377 15.32 11.92 -16.01
C GLY A 377 14.93 10.84 -15.01
N LEU A 378 14.83 11.19 -13.72
CA LEU A 378 14.48 10.25 -12.65
C LEU A 378 13.07 9.68 -12.84
N GLY A 379 12.09 10.55 -13.14
CA GLY A 379 10.71 10.12 -13.35
C GLY A 379 10.54 9.15 -14.51
N ASN A 380 11.19 9.43 -15.65
CA ASN A 380 11.10 8.56 -16.84
C ASN A 380 11.91 7.26 -16.67
N LEU A 381 13.05 7.31 -15.97
CA LEU A 381 13.79 6.10 -15.63
C LEU A 381 12.97 5.19 -14.70
N GLY A 382 12.34 5.78 -13.69
CA GLY A 382 11.43 5.05 -12.80
C GLY A 382 10.25 4.42 -13.56
N VAL A 383 9.61 5.19 -14.45
CA VAL A 383 8.54 4.67 -15.33
C VAL A 383 9.03 3.50 -16.19
N LEU A 384 10.19 3.62 -16.81
CA LEU A 384 10.76 2.56 -17.64
C LEU A 384 11.02 1.29 -16.83
N LEU A 385 11.62 1.41 -15.64
CA LEU A 385 11.91 0.28 -14.76
C LEU A 385 10.63 -0.40 -14.24
N LEU A 386 9.57 0.38 -13.97
CA LEU A 386 8.27 -0.17 -13.58
C LEU A 386 7.49 -0.79 -14.75
N ALA A 387 7.72 -0.34 -15.98
CA ALA A 387 7.07 -0.85 -17.17
C ALA A 387 7.68 -2.17 -17.69
N VAL A 388 8.90 -2.50 -17.27
CA VAL A 388 9.57 -3.76 -17.59
C VAL A 388 9.22 -4.80 -16.51
N PRO A 389 8.85 -6.03 -16.89
CA PRO A 389 8.68 -7.14 -15.95
C PRO A 389 9.98 -7.35 -15.15
N SER A 390 10.01 -6.89 -13.91
CA SER A 390 11.19 -6.94 -13.03
C SER A 390 10.81 -7.44 -11.64
N GLY A 391 11.75 -8.17 -11.02
CA GLY A 391 11.60 -8.71 -9.66
C GLY A 391 11.47 -7.62 -8.60
N ALA A 392 11.04 -8.01 -7.39
CA ALA A 392 10.72 -7.07 -6.31
C ALA A 392 11.86 -6.12 -5.93
N ALA A 393 13.12 -6.57 -6.07
CA ALA A 393 14.32 -5.78 -5.80
C ALA A 393 14.44 -4.52 -6.67
N LEU A 394 13.93 -4.52 -7.91
CA LEU A 394 13.97 -3.37 -8.82
C LEU A 394 12.73 -2.47 -8.68
N ARG A 395 11.62 -2.98 -8.16
CA ARG A 395 10.37 -2.21 -8.05
C ARG A 395 10.45 -1.09 -7.02
N VAL A 396 11.08 -1.33 -5.86
CA VAL A 396 11.26 -0.32 -4.80
C VAL A 396 12.10 0.87 -5.28
N PRO A 397 13.34 0.68 -5.80
CA PRO A 397 14.11 1.80 -6.33
C PRO A 397 13.43 2.47 -7.53
N ALA A 398 12.70 1.73 -8.37
CA ALA A 398 11.94 2.33 -9.47
C ALA A 398 10.83 3.28 -8.97
N TRP A 399 10.08 2.90 -7.93
CA TRP A 399 9.11 3.79 -7.29
C TRP A 399 9.78 5.00 -6.63
N ALA A 400 10.93 4.82 -5.98
CA ALA A 400 11.69 5.95 -5.43
C ALA A 400 12.08 6.97 -6.51
N LEU A 401 12.52 6.50 -7.68
CA LEU A 401 12.82 7.35 -8.84
C LEU A 401 11.59 8.09 -9.37
N VAL A 402 10.43 7.43 -9.43
CA VAL A 402 9.14 8.04 -9.80
C VAL A 402 8.77 9.16 -8.83
N VAL A 403 8.84 8.90 -7.53
CA VAL A 403 8.48 9.86 -6.49
C VAL A 403 9.42 11.06 -6.49
N LEU A 404 10.72 10.82 -6.66
CA LEU A 404 11.73 11.86 -6.85
C LEU A 404 11.44 12.74 -8.07
N GLY A 405 11.14 12.09 -9.21
CA GLY A 405 10.90 12.77 -10.47
C GLY A 405 9.59 13.56 -10.51
N PHE A 406 8.46 12.90 -10.23
CA PHE A 406 7.12 13.47 -10.36
C PHE A 406 6.56 14.02 -9.05
N GLY A 407 6.84 13.39 -7.91
CA GLY A 407 6.31 13.78 -6.58
C GLY A 407 6.82 15.12 -6.07
N SER A 408 7.93 15.62 -6.60
CA SER A 408 8.45 16.96 -6.30
C SER A 408 7.67 18.09 -7.00
N PHE A 409 6.96 17.82 -8.10
CA PHE A 409 6.24 18.85 -8.85
C PHE A 409 5.04 19.47 -8.11
N PRO A 410 4.16 18.70 -7.44
CA PRO A 410 3.08 19.26 -6.63
C PRO A 410 3.56 20.24 -5.55
N VAL A 411 4.72 19.98 -4.94
CA VAL A 411 5.34 20.90 -3.97
C VAL A 411 5.68 22.23 -4.63
N LEU A 412 6.28 22.20 -5.83
CA LEU A 412 6.57 23.41 -6.60
C LEU A 412 5.30 24.18 -7.00
N VAL A 413 4.20 23.48 -7.27
CA VAL A 413 2.89 24.11 -7.51
C VAL A 413 2.40 24.86 -6.27
N VAL A 414 2.49 24.25 -5.09
CA VAL A 414 2.12 24.91 -3.82
C VAL A 414 2.97 26.17 -3.59
N VAL A 415 4.29 26.07 -3.80
CA VAL A 415 5.20 27.23 -3.71
C VAL A 415 4.80 28.33 -4.71
N ALA A 416 4.56 27.98 -5.97
CA ALA A 416 4.12 28.92 -7.00
C ALA A 416 2.80 29.62 -6.62
N LEU A 417 1.86 28.90 -5.98
CA LEU A 417 0.60 29.47 -5.51
C LEU A 417 0.82 30.47 -4.38
N VAL A 418 1.68 30.16 -3.40
CA VAL A 418 2.05 31.09 -2.32
C VAL A 418 2.69 32.35 -2.89
N LEU A 419 3.61 32.20 -3.86
CA LEU A 419 4.29 33.31 -4.51
C LEU A 419 3.36 34.18 -5.37
N SER A 420 2.33 33.59 -6.00
CA SER A 420 1.37 34.31 -6.85
C SER A 420 0.51 35.32 -6.09
N ARG A 421 0.46 35.22 -4.76
CA ARG A 421 -0.24 36.16 -3.85
C ARG A 421 0.59 37.39 -3.50
N ARG A 422 1.91 37.39 -3.80
CA ARG A 422 2.81 38.49 -3.49
C ARG A 422 3.05 39.36 -4.75
N PRO A 423 3.13 40.70 -4.63
CA PRO A 423 3.43 41.56 -5.77
C PRO A 423 4.81 41.22 -6.37
N ALA A 424 4.89 41.20 -7.69
CA ALA A 424 6.14 40.95 -8.40
C ALA A 424 6.99 42.25 -8.39
N ARG A 425 8.22 42.19 -7.84
CA ARG A 425 9.19 43.30 -7.85
C ARG A 425 10.44 42.92 -8.67
N GLU A 426 11.04 43.90 -9.35
CA GLU A 426 12.33 43.81 -10.09
C GLU A 426 13.51 43.48 -9.13
N PRO A 427 14.66 42.99 -9.64
CA PRO A 427 15.43 41.91 -9.01
C PRO A 427 16.38 42.32 -7.88
N GLY A 428 16.06 41.88 -6.65
CA GLY A 428 16.98 41.73 -5.51
C GLY A 428 16.79 40.42 -4.73
N ASP A 429 15.92 39.53 -5.21
CA ASP A 429 15.31 38.41 -4.45
C ASP A 429 16.00 37.04 -4.70
N ARG A 430 17.25 37.04 -5.17
CA ARG A 430 18.01 35.79 -5.45
C ARG A 430 18.15 34.89 -4.20
N TRP A 431 18.31 35.48 -3.02
CA TRP A 431 18.44 34.75 -1.75
C TRP A 431 17.14 34.12 -1.25
N ARG A 432 15.97 34.62 -1.68
CA ARG A 432 14.66 34.04 -1.31
C ARG A 432 14.24 32.87 -2.18
N LEU A 433 14.69 32.80 -3.44
CA LEU A 433 14.49 31.61 -4.26
C LEU A 433 15.21 30.40 -3.66
N ALA A 434 16.45 30.57 -3.17
CA ALA A 434 17.23 29.52 -2.50
C ALA A 434 16.50 28.88 -1.30
N GLY A 435 15.69 29.65 -0.55
CA GLY A 435 14.88 29.11 0.56
C GLY A 435 13.71 28.22 0.10
N TYR A 436 13.10 28.51 -1.05
CA TYR A 436 12.08 27.63 -1.63
C TYR A 436 12.69 26.40 -2.30
N GLU A 437 13.91 26.51 -2.81
CA GLU A 437 14.71 25.38 -3.28
C GLU A 437 15.09 24.46 -2.12
N ALA A 438 15.49 25.00 -0.96
CA ALA A 438 15.74 24.23 0.26
C ALA A 438 14.47 23.53 0.80
N LEU A 439 13.29 24.15 0.69
CA LEU A 439 12.01 23.52 1.05
C LEU A 439 11.64 22.37 0.10
N ALA A 440 11.85 22.55 -1.22
CA ALA A 440 11.63 21.50 -2.21
C ALA A 440 12.62 20.33 -2.01
N VAL A 441 13.88 20.62 -1.71
CA VAL A 441 14.90 19.62 -1.34
C VAL A 441 14.53 18.92 -0.03
N GLY A 442 14.07 19.66 0.99
CA GLY A 442 13.66 19.10 2.29
C GLY A 442 12.47 18.15 2.19
N CYS A 443 11.42 18.51 1.44
CA CYS A 443 10.27 17.62 1.23
C CYS A 443 10.65 16.35 0.46
N VAL A 444 11.52 16.47 -0.54
CA VAL A 444 12.00 15.34 -1.32
C VAL A 444 12.93 14.44 -0.48
N ALA A 445 13.81 15.03 0.34
CA ALA A 445 14.70 14.30 1.24
C ALA A 445 13.91 13.54 2.32
N VAL A 446 12.88 14.14 2.93
CA VAL A 446 12.02 13.47 3.90
C VAL A 446 11.28 12.27 3.29
N VAL A 447 10.82 12.39 2.04
CA VAL A 447 10.13 11.28 1.36
C VAL A 447 11.11 10.19 0.91
N VAL A 448 12.33 10.54 0.49
CA VAL A 448 13.39 9.54 0.21
C VAL A 448 13.84 8.85 1.48
N VAL A 449 13.97 9.56 2.60
CA VAL A 449 14.27 8.97 3.91
C VAL A 449 13.13 8.08 4.38
N ALA A 450 11.86 8.49 4.23
CA ALA A 450 10.71 7.64 4.53
C ALA A 450 10.65 6.40 3.64
N LEU A 451 10.93 6.51 2.34
CA LEU A 451 11.04 5.37 1.43
C LEU A 451 12.25 4.49 1.73
N GLY A 452 13.36 5.06 2.19
CA GLY A 452 14.55 4.34 2.64
C GLY A 452 14.33 3.59 3.94
N LEU A 453 13.59 4.17 4.89
CA LEU A 453 13.16 3.52 6.13
C LEU A 453 12.14 2.41 5.85
N VAL A 454 11.21 2.64 4.91
CA VAL A 454 10.26 1.63 4.45
C VAL A 454 10.96 0.51 3.67
N ALA A 455 12.00 0.79 2.88
CA ALA A 455 12.80 -0.20 2.17
C ALA A 455 13.77 -0.97 3.10
N ALA A 456 14.32 -0.31 4.12
CA ALA A 456 15.13 -0.95 5.15
C ALA A 456 14.28 -1.82 6.11
N GLY A 457 12.97 -1.58 6.16
CA GLY A 457 11.97 -2.40 6.85
C GLY A 457 11.11 -3.28 5.94
N TRP A 458 11.46 -3.47 4.65
CA TRP A 458 10.69 -4.31 3.72
C TRP A 458 11.40 -5.66 3.49
N PRO A 459 10.89 -6.78 4.03
CA PRO A 459 11.33 -8.10 3.61
C PRO A 459 10.96 -8.30 2.13
N GLY A 460 11.91 -8.85 1.36
CA GLY A 460 11.70 -9.17 -0.05
C GLY A 460 10.45 -10.03 -0.26
N ARG A 461 9.63 -9.67 -1.26
CA ARG A 461 8.56 -10.51 -1.79
C ARG A 461 9.14 -11.83 -2.30
N GLY A 462 9.13 -12.86 -1.46
CA GLY A 462 8.86 -14.24 -1.90
C GLY A 462 7.35 -14.45 -1.85
N GLU A 463 6.81 -15.24 -2.78
CA GLU A 463 5.40 -15.58 -2.85
C GLU A 463 4.85 -16.02 -1.48
N ARG A 464 3.80 -15.32 -1.02
CA ARG A 464 3.04 -15.69 0.16
C ARG A 464 2.34 -17.03 -0.11
N PRO A 465 2.50 -18.06 0.74
CA PRO A 465 1.56 -19.17 0.75
C PRO A 465 0.19 -18.64 1.20
N ALA A 466 -0.87 -19.02 0.50
CA ALA A 466 -2.21 -18.62 0.88
C ALA A 466 -2.57 -19.29 2.22
N SER A 467 -2.85 -18.51 3.27
CA SER A 467 -3.25 -18.99 4.59
C SER A 467 -4.77 -18.88 4.72
N GLY A 468 -5.42 -20.03 4.72
CA GLY A 468 -6.86 -20.20 4.75
C GLY A 468 -7.18 -21.69 4.88
N PRO A 469 -8.48 -22.06 4.95
CA PRO A 469 -8.88 -23.44 5.21
C PRO A 469 -8.16 -24.38 4.24
N ALA A 470 -7.60 -25.46 4.77
CA ALA A 470 -6.95 -26.49 3.96
C ALA A 470 -7.93 -27.64 3.74
N ALA A 471 -8.12 -28.07 2.49
CA ALA A 471 -8.89 -29.26 2.15
C ALA A 471 -7.97 -30.36 1.61
N THR A 472 -8.26 -31.62 1.92
CA THR A 472 -7.57 -32.78 1.33
C THR A 472 -8.39 -33.34 0.17
N ALA A 473 -7.75 -33.59 -0.98
CA ALA A 473 -8.42 -34.16 -2.15
C ALA A 473 -8.12 -35.67 -2.31
N ALA A 474 -9.13 -36.43 -2.72
CA ALA A 474 -8.96 -37.81 -3.20
C ALA A 474 -9.02 -37.83 -4.73
N SER A 475 -8.27 -38.73 -5.36
CA SER A 475 -8.18 -38.84 -6.82
C SER A 475 -9.56 -39.02 -7.45
N GLY A 476 -9.92 -38.15 -8.40
CA GLY A 476 -11.20 -38.17 -9.13
C GLY A 476 -12.41 -37.66 -8.35
N VAL A 477 -12.27 -37.20 -7.11
CA VAL A 477 -13.37 -36.66 -6.30
C VAL A 477 -13.36 -35.12 -6.32
N PRO A 478 -14.46 -34.45 -6.71
CA PRO A 478 -14.50 -32.98 -6.76
C PRO A 478 -14.34 -32.34 -5.37
N VAL A 479 -13.37 -31.43 -5.22
CA VAL A 479 -13.22 -30.57 -4.04
C VAL A 479 -13.96 -29.25 -4.27
N ALA A 480 -14.86 -28.88 -3.35
CA ALA A 480 -15.58 -27.62 -3.42
C ALA A 480 -14.64 -26.43 -3.14
N VAL A 481 -14.59 -25.47 -4.07
CA VAL A 481 -13.82 -24.23 -3.96
C VAL A 481 -14.73 -23.05 -4.21
N THR A 482 -14.81 -22.11 -3.29
CA THR A 482 -15.55 -20.86 -3.43
C THR A 482 -14.61 -19.69 -3.70
N LEU A 483 -14.91 -18.90 -4.73
CA LEU A 483 -14.25 -17.64 -5.06
C LEU A 483 -15.13 -16.48 -4.59
N ASP A 484 -14.61 -15.61 -3.73
CA ASP A 484 -15.26 -14.39 -3.26
C ASP A 484 -14.38 -13.17 -3.57
N GLU A 485 -14.85 -11.93 -3.36
CA GLU A 485 -14.04 -10.77 -3.71
C GLU A 485 -12.72 -10.75 -2.96
N PHE A 486 -11.64 -10.91 -3.73
CA PHE A 486 -10.27 -10.92 -3.27
C PHE A 486 -9.90 -12.14 -2.39
N SER A 487 -10.70 -13.22 -2.36
CA SER A 487 -10.37 -14.44 -1.60
C SER A 487 -10.76 -15.76 -2.30
N VAL A 488 -10.01 -16.83 -2.02
CA VAL A 488 -10.30 -18.21 -2.46
C VAL A 488 -10.40 -19.11 -1.24
N THR A 489 -11.47 -19.91 -1.14
CA THR A 489 -11.72 -20.80 0.02
C THR A 489 -12.11 -22.21 -0.47
N PRO A 490 -11.45 -23.29 -0.05
CA PRO A 490 -10.19 -23.32 0.71
C PRO A 490 -9.08 -22.61 -0.08
N SER A 491 -8.13 -22.00 0.62
CA SER A 491 -6.98 -21.36 -0.04
C SER A 491 -5.80 -22.33 -0.16
N VAL A 492 -5.90 -23.54 0.40
CA VAL A 492 -4.92 -24.62 0.27
C VAL A 492 -5.65 -25.94 -0.02
N ILE A 493 -5.20 -26.70 -1.02
CA ILE A 493 -5.61 -28.09 -1.24
C ILE A 493 -4.40 -29.00 -1.12
N VAL A 494 -4.49 -30.08 -0.36
CA VAL A 494 -3.42 -31.07 -0.19
C VAL A 494 -3.80 -32.36 -0.93
N VAL A 495 -2.90 -32.85 -1.78
CA VAL A 495 -3.08 -34.06 -2.62
C VAL A 495 -1.86 -34.96 -2.50
N ARG A 496 -1.95 -36.25 -2.87
CA ARG A 496 -0.76 -37.09 -3.03
C ARG A 496 -0.15 -36.88 -4.42
N PRO A 497 1.17 -37.03 -4.62
CA PRO A 497 1.74 -37.10 -5.95
C PRO A 497 1.00 -38.13 -6.83
N GLY A 498 0.67 -37.75 -8.06
CA GLY A 498 -0.11 -38.56 -9.01
C GLY A 498 -1.63 -38.55 -8.79
N THR A 499 -2.16 -37.69 -7.90
CA THR A 499 -3.61 -37.55 -7.69
C THR A 499 -4.25 -36.80 -8.87
N ASP A 500 -5.25 -37.39 -9.53
CA ASP A 500 -6.10 -36.70 -10.49
C ASP A 500 -7.02 -35.73 -9.75
N LEU A 501 -6.69 -34.43 -9.76
CA LEU A 501 -7.37 -33.42 -8.95
C LEU A 501 -8.55 -32.80 -9.71
N VAL A 502 -9.76 -32.98 -9.16
CA VAL A 502 -10.99 -32.37 -9.68
C VAL A 502 -11.47 -31.29 -8.69
N LEU A 503 -11.77 -30.09 -9.19
CA LEU A 503 -12.29 -28.98 -8.39
C LEU A 503 -13.70 -28.61 -8.84
N ALA A 504 -14.65 -28.48 -7.90
CA ALA A 504 -15.95 -27.85 -8.12
C ALA A 504 -15.87 -26.39 -7.66
N VAL A 505 -15.59 -25.48 -8.58
CA VAL A 505 -15.29 -24.08 -8.29
C VAL A 505 -16.54 -23.23 -8.48
N ARG A 506 -17.01 -22.57 -7.42
CA ARG A 506 -18.18 -21.69 -7.39
C ARG A 506 -17.79 -20.25 -7.10
N ASN A 507 -18.29 -19.30 -7.87
CA ASN A 507 -18.12 -17.89 -7.56
C ASN A 507 -19.25 -17.39 -6.64
N THR A 508 -18.93 -17.00 -5.41
CA THR A 508 -19.87 -16.39 -4.44
C THR A 508 -19.82 -14.86 -4.43
N GLY A 509 -18.78 -14.27 -5.01
CA GLY A 509 -18.57 -12.82 -5.04
C GLY A 509 -19.42 -12.11 -6.09
N ARG A 510 -19.38 -10.77 -6.08
CA ARG A 510 -20.04 -9.87 -7.04
C ARG A 510 -19.14 -9.47 -8.21
N LEU A 511 -17.94 -10.00 -8.31
CA LEU A 511 -17.08 -9.83 -9.47
C LEU A 511 -16.89 -11.17 -10.14
N SER A 512 -16.47 -11.16 -11.39
CA SER A 512 -16.04 -12.35 -12.08
C SER A 512 -14.76 -12.86 -11.45
N HIS A 513 -14.68 -14.16 -11.28
CA HIS A 513 -13.49 -14.81 -10.76
C HIS A 513 -13.17 -16.02 -11.61
N ASP A 514 -11.88 -16.29 -11.75
CA ASP A 514 -11.37 -17.51 -12.33
C ASP A 514 -10.34 -18.11 -11.37
N LEU A 515 -9.94 -19.34 -11.65
CA LEU A 515 -8.90 -20.03 -10.92
C LEU A 515 -8.05 -20.78 -11.93
N ARG A 516 -6.83 -20.27 -12.18
CA ARG A 516 -5.90 -20.75 -13.22
C ARG A 516 -4.57 -21.13 -12.63
N LEU A 517 -4.02 -22.25 -13.09
CA LEU A 517 -2.66 -22.70 -12.81
C LEU A 517 -1.70 -22.25 -13.92
N ASP A 518 -0.39 -22.34 -13.62
CA ASP A 518 0.65 -22.18 -14.63
C ASP A 518 0.42 -23.12 -15.84
N GLY A 519 0.54 -22.56 -17.04
CA GLY A 519 0.23 -23.28 -18.29
C GLY A 519 -1.23 -23.22 -18.77
N GLY A 520 -2.12 -22.54 -18.05
CA GLY A 520 -3.47 -22.22 -18.52
C GLY A 520 -4.57 -23.25 -18.21
N ARG A 521 -4.26 -24.29 -17.43
CA ARG A 521 -5.26 -25.23 -16.87
C ARG A 521 -6.07 -24.54 -15.75
N GLY A 522 -7.35 -24.87 -15.60
CA GLY A 522 -8.23 -24.25 -14.61
C GLY A 522 -9.58 -23.81 -15.16
N THR A 523 -10.34 -23.04 -14.37
CA THR A 523 -11.71 -22.65 -14.73
C THR A 523 -11.73 -21.64 -15.88
N HIS A 524 -12.83 -21.59 -16.63
CA HIS A 524 -13.14 -20.35 -17.35
C HIS A 524 -13.46 -19.24 -16.34
N GLY A 525 -13.60 -17.99 -16.81
CA GLY A 525 -14.10 -16.95 -15.93
C GLY A 525 -15.53 -17.30 -15.51
N LEU A 526 -15.77 -17.35 -14.21
CA LEU A 526 -17.06 -17.67 -13.59
C LEU A 526 -17.78 -16.37 -13.23
N ALA A 527 -19.01 -16.20 -13.68
CA ALA A 527 -19.89 -15.13 -13.22
C ALA A 527 -20.39 -15.39 -11.77
N PRO A 528 -20.91 -14.38 -11.06
CA PRO A 528 -21.50 -14.56 -9.74
C PRO A 528 -22.56 -15.64 -9.72
N GLY A 529 -22.43 -16.55 -8.76
CA GLY A 529 -23.30 -17.70 -8.59
C GLY A 529 -23.06 -18.83 -9.57
N GLU A 530 -22.19 -18.65 -10.57
CA GLU A 530 -21.78 -19.70 -11.51
C GLU A 530 -20.81 -20.67 -10.86
N GLU A 531 -20.92 -21.94 -11.23
CA GLU A 531 -20.09 -23.03 -10.74
C GLU A 531 -19.59 -23.86 -11.91
N GLN A 532 -18.32 -24.27 -11.86
CA GLN A 532 -17.72 -25.16 -12.83
C GLN A 532 -16.92 -26.24 -12.13
N THR A 533 -17.16 -27.49 -12.52
CA THR A 533 -16.25 -28.59 -12.23
C THR A 533 -15.12 -28.64 -13.26
N VAL A 534 -13.87 -28.56 -12.81
CA VAL A 534 -12.68 -28.64 -13.65
C VAL A 534 -11.78 -29.78 -13.17
N ASP A 535 -11.34 -30.59 -14.13
CA ASP A 535 -10.30 -31.60 -13.92
C ASP A 535 -8.93 -30.98 -14.25
N LEU A 536 -8.05 -30.95 -13.25
CA LEU A 536 -6.70 -30.40 -13.36
C LEU A 536 -5.67 -31.47 -13.78
N GLY A 537 -6.08 -32.74 -13.81
CA GLY A 537 -5.23 -33.91 -14.08
C GLY A 537 -4.35 -34.29 -12.89
N ALA A 538 -3.42 -35.21 -13.13
CA ALA A 538 -2.46 -35.69 -12.14
C ALA A 538 -1.56 -34.55 -11.64
N VAL A 539 -1.57 -34.32 -10.33
CA VAL A 539 -0.70 -33.36 -9.64
C VAL A 539 0.54 -34.08 -9.12
N GLU A 540 1.71 -33.73 -9.66
CA GLU A 540 3.00 -34.37 -9.34
C GLU A 540 3.89 -33.54 -8.41
N HIS A 541 3.64 -32.23 -8.32
CA HIS A 541 4.41 -31.29 -7.50
C HIS A 541 3.50 -30.19 -6.97
N ASP A 542 3.99 -29.41 -6.00
CA ASP A 542 3.31 -28.22 -5.52
C ASP A 542 3.06 -27.24 -6.67
N GLU A 543 1.81 -26.84 -6.85
CA GLU A 543 1.38 -25.88 -7.88
C GLU A 543 0.46 -24.83 -7.24
N GLN A 544 0.37 -23.64 -7.84
CA GLN A 544 -0.58 -22.61 -7.40
C GLN A 544 -1.59 -22.33 -8.50
N ALA A 545 -2.83 -22.10 -8.07
CA ALA A 545 -3.85 -21.50 -8.89
C ALA A 545 -4.19 -20.11 -8.37
N TRP A 546 -4.48 -19.15 -9.23
CA TRP A 546 -4.89 -17.81 -8.81
C TRP A 546 -5.98 -17.25 -9.70
N CYS A 547 -6.62 -16.19 -9.21
CA CYS A 547 -7.51 -15.39 -10.04
C CYS A 547 -6.70 -14.45 -10.93
N THR A 548 -6.85 -14.59 -12.24
CA THR A 548 -6.14 -13.80 -13.26
C THR A 548 -6.74 -12.42 -13.44
N VAL A 549 -7.90 -12.15 -12.85
CA VAL A 549 -8.53 -10.83 -12.87
C VAL A 549 -7.56 -9.79 -12.30
N PRO A 550 -7.26 -8.71 -13.05
CA PRO A 550 -6.26 -7.74 -12.62
C PRO A 550 -6.46 -7.22 -11.20
N GLY A 551 -5.39 -7.29 -10.40
CA GLY A 551 -5.37 -6.86 -9.00
C GLY A 551 -5.91 -7.88 -7.99
N HIS A 552 -6.58 -8.96 -8.42
CA HIS A 552 -7.20 -9.92 -7.52
C HIS A 552 -6.17 -10.89 -6.91
N HIS A 553 -5.25 -11.40 -7.71
CA HIS A 553 -4.07 -12.13 -7.23
C HIS A 553 -3.24 -11.27 -6.24
N GLU A 554 -3.00 -10.00 -6.59
CA GLU A 554 -2.25 -9.06 -5.74
C GLU A 554 -3.00 -8.72 -4.43
N ALA A 555 -4.33 -8.86 -4.43
CA ALA A 555 -5.18 -8.70 -3.26
C ALA A 555 -5.38 -9.99 -2.46
N GLY A 556 -4.83 -11.14 -2.91
CA GLY A 556 -4.80 -12.39 -2.16
C GLY A 556 -5.62 -13.56 -2.75
N MET A 557 -6.14 -13.45 -3.98
CA MET A 557 -6.87 -14.56 -4.63
C MET A 557 -5.95 -15.66 -5.16
N THR A 558 -5.38 -16.44 -4.24
CA THR A 558 -4.49 -17.55 -4.53
C THR A 558 -4.97 -18.81 -3.82
N LEU A 559 -4.95 -19.93 -4.54
CA LEU A 559 -5.12 -21.29 -4.05
C LEU A 559 -3.78 -22.02 -4.20
N THR A 560 -3.26 -22.58 -3.12
CA THR A 560 -2.05 -23.40 -3.16
C THR A 560 -2.43 -24.89 -3.19
N ILE A 561 -1.98 -25.64 -4.19
CA ILE A 561 -2.11 -27.10 -4.27
C ILE A 561 -0.78 -27.70 -3.81
N ARG A 562 -0.78 -28.47 -2.72
CA ARG A 562 0.41 -29.11 -2.17
C ARG A 562 0.39 -30.62 -2.36
N THR A 563 1.49 -31.18 -2.82
CA THR A 563 1.74 -32.62 -2.86
C THR A 563 2.33 -33.10 -1.54
N ALA A 564 1.65 -34.01 -0.85
CA ALA A 564 2.14 -34.67 0.35
C ALA A 564 2.91 -35.95 -0.04
N ASP A 565 4.24 -35.91 0.04
CA ASP A 565 5.08 -37.08 -0.20
C ASP A 565 4.94 -38.11 0.93
N SER A 566 4.56 -39.32 0.51
CA SER A 566 4.58 -40.60 1.24
C SER A 566 3.62 -40.82 2.43
N ALA A 567 2.86 -41.91 2.31
CA ALA A 567 2.00 -42.46 3.37
C ALA A 567 2.81 -43.20 4.45
N PRO A 568 2.25 -43.40 5.66
CA PRO A 568 2.95 -43.97 6.81
C PRO A 568 3.23 -45.47 6.65
N GLY A 569 4.41 -45.91 7.11
CA GLY A 569 4.75 -47.34 7.27
C GLY A 569 3.91 -48.03 8.36
N PRO A 570 3.93 -49.37 8.41
CA PRO A 570 2.97 -50.16 9.18
C PRO A 570 3.04 -49.84 10.68
N VAL A 571 1.85 -49.57 11.25
CA VAL A 571 1.64 -49.28 12.67
C VAL A 571 2.13 -50.45 13.53
N ARG A 572 3.29 -50.27 14.15
CA ARG A 572 3.55 -50.86 15.46
C ARG A 572 2.99 -49.87 16.48
N SER A 573 2.01 -50.31 17.28
CA SER A 573 1.53 -49.52 18.42
C SER A 573 2.73 -49.10 19.28
N PRO A 574 3.02 -47.80 19.43
CA PRO A 574 4.01 -47.37 20.39
C PRO A 574 3.44 -47.60 21.78
N ALA A 575 4.28 -48.12 22.68
CA ALA A 575 4.01 -48.03 24.11
C ALA A 575 3.75 -46.56 24.50
N PRO A 576 2.90 -46.28 25.49
CA PRO A 576 2.63 -44.90 25.91
C PRO A 576 3.94 -44.22 26.31
N GLU A 577 4.32 -43.18 25.57
CA GLU A 577 5.40 -42.28 25.97
C GLU A 577 4.99 -41.57 27.27
N PRO A 578 5.94 -41.32 28.19
CA PRO A 578 5.64 -40.60 29.42
C PRO A 578 5.12 -39.20 29.09
N ALA A 579 4.00 -38.81 29.71
CA ALA A 579 3.38 -37.52 29.50
C ALA A 579 4.36 -36.37 29.84
N ARG A 580 4.59 -35.47 28.87
CA ARG A 580 5.37 -34.24 29.06
C ARG A 580 4.75 -33.40 30.17
N GLN A 581 5.56 -32.97 31.14
CA GLN A 581 5.09 -32.04 32.18
C GLN A 581 4.94 -30.63 31.59
N PRO A 582 3.76 -30.00 31.71
CA PRO A 582 3.55 -28.61 31.31
C PRO A 582 4.45 -27.66 32.11
N PHE A 583 4.78 -26.52 31.52
CA PHE A 583 5.47 -25.44 32.23
C PHE A 583 4.55 -24.87 33.32
N ASP A 584 5.04 -24.83 34.56
CA ASP A 584 4.32 -24.24 35.68
C ASP A 584 4.32 -22.71 35.55
N ALA A 585 3.13 -22.13 35.34
CA ALA A 585 2.99 -20.69 35.21
C ALA A 585 3.13 -19.97 36.55
N ALA A 586 3.02 -20.67 37.68
CA ALA A 586 3.00 -20.06 39.00
C ALA A 586 4.35 -19.38 39.31
N LEU A 587 4.29 -18.07 39.56
CA LEU A 587 5.46 -17.30 39.98
C LEU A 587 5.64 -17.44 41.49
N ALA A 588 6.68 -18.18 41.87
CA ALA A 588 7.10 -18.25 43.27
C ALA A 588 7.47 -16.86 43.82
N PRO A 589 7.23 -16.57 45.11
CA PRO A 589 7.63 -15.31 45.72
C PRO A 589 9.12 -15.01 45.54
N ALA A 590 9.46 -13.73 45.41
CA ALA A 590 10.85 -13.30 45.31
C ALA A 590 11.68 -13.86 46.48
N PRO A 591 12.83 -14.50 46.22
CA PRO A 591 13.72 -14.99 47.26
C PRO A 591 14.10 -13.87 48.25
N GLY A 592 14.38 -14.23 49.50
CA GLY A 592 14.88 -13.29 50.49
C GLY A 592 16.33 -12.85 50.19
N GLY A 593 16.76 -11.73 50.78
CA GLY A 593 18.09 -11.15 50.55
C GLY A 593 18.12 -10.17 49.38
N THR A 594 19.31 -9.61 49.08
CA THR A 594 19.54 -8.63 48.01
C THR A 594 20.58 -9.10 46.99
N GLU A 595 21.07 -10.33 47.13
CA GLU A 595 22.11 -10.93 46.29
C GLU A 595 21.62 -12.30 45.84
N HIS A 596 21.46 -12.46 44.53
CA HIS A 596 20.93 -13.68 43.91
C HIS A 596 22.02 -14.27 43.02
N THR A 597 22.37 -15.53 43.25
CA THR A 597 23.33 -16.26 42.40
C THR A 597 22.63 -17.40 41.70
N VAL A 598 22.78 -17.47 40.37
CA VAL A 598 22.16 -18.50 39.53
C VAL A 598 23.15 -18.99 38.49
N THR A 599 23.04 -20.25 38.10
CA THR A 599 23.79 -20.82 36.98
C THR A 599 22.83 -21.08 35.82
N LEU A 600 23.11 -20.48 34.67
CA LEU A 600 22.44 -20.76 33.41
C LEU A 600 23.36 -21.63 32.54
N ARG A 601 22.95 -22.87 32.30
CA ARG A 601 23.65 -23.83 31.47
C ARG A 601 23.01 -23.86 30.09
N VAL A 602 23.80 -23.63 29.05
CA VAL A 602 23.33 -23.76 27.68
C VAL A 602 23.33 -25.23 27.26
N GLU A 603 22.20 -25.69 26.73
CA GLU A 603 22.01 -27.05 26.22
C GLU A 603 21.28 -27.02 24.87
N GLN A 604 21.68 -27.90 23.95
CA GLN A 604 21.00 -28.14 22.67
C GLN A 604 20.37 -29.54 22.72
N ARG A 605 19.07 -29.65 22.50
CA ARG A 605 18.33 -30.92 22.66
C ARG A 605 17.07 -30.95 21.81
N THR A 606 16.61 -32.13 21.41
CA THR A 606 15.36 -32.30 20.64
C THR A 606 14.17 -32.47 21.58
N GLU A 607 13.31 -31.46 21.65
CA GLU A 607 12.11 -31.42 22.45
C GLU A 607 10.84 -31.55 21.61
N GLU A 608 9.76 -32.01 22.22
CA GLU A 608 8.43 -31.88 21.64
C GLU A 608 7.89 -30.48 21.95
N VAL A 609 7.56 -29.71 20.92
CA VAL A 609 7.12 -28.30 21.01
C VAL A 609 5.62 -28.11 20.74
N ALA A 610 4.98 -29.14 20.18
CA ALA A 610 3.53 -29.30 20.04
C ALA A 610 3.22 -30.81 19.90
N PRO A 611 1.97 -31.27 20.06
CA PRO A 611 1.65 -32.70 19.99
C PRO A 611 2.12 -33.35 18.68
N GLY A 612 3.05 -34.30 18.79
CA GLY A 612 3.66 -35.01 17.66
C GLY A 612 4.70 -34.21 16.87
N VAL A 613 5.06 -33.01 17.31
CA VAL A 613 6.02 -32.12 16.64
C VAL A 613 7.27 -31.97 17.48
N ARG A 614 8.38 -32.51 16.98
CA ARG A 614 9.70 -32.41 17.62
C ARG A 614 10.59 -31.40 16.91
N GLN A 615 11.34 -30.64 17.69
CA GLN A 615 12.29 -29.65 17.22
C GLN A 615 13.53 -29.64 18.13
N GLU A 616 14.70 -29.51 17.53
CA GLU A 616 15.91 -29.09 18.23
C GLU A 616 15.67 -27.70 18.84
N VAL A 617 15.91 -27.57 20.13
CA VAL A 617 15.84 -26.33 20.87
C VAL A 617 17.17 -26.06 21.55
N TRP A 618 17.50 -24.78 21.66
CA TRP A 618 18.64 -24.27 22.39
C TRP A 618 18.11 -23.57 23.63
N THR A 619 18.60 -23.97 24.79
CA THR A 619 17.94 -23.66 26.06
C THR A 619 18.92 -23.07 27.06
N TYR A 620 18.37 -22.38 28.05
CA TYR A 620 19.04 -22.19 29.34
C TYR A 620 18.39 -23.18 30.32
N ASN A 621 19.18 -24.05 30.94
CA ASN A 621 18.78 -25.08 31.90
C ASN A 621 17.75 -26.10 31.37
N GLY A 622 17.81 -26.41 30.08
CA GLY A 622 17.03 -27.51 29.49
C GLY A 622 15.54 -27.20 29.27
N THR A 623 15.09 -25.96 29.52
CA THR A 623 13.69 -25.55 29.35
C THR A 623 13.55 -24.41 28.33
N VAL A 624 12.36 -24.31 27.74
CA VAL A 624 11.93 -23.16 26.93
C VAL A 624 10.60 -22.67 27.52
N PRO A 625 10.48 -21.41 27.97
CA PRO A 625 11.57 -20.48 28.21
C PRO A 625 12.59 -21.02 29.23
N GLY A 626 13.74 -20.36 29.34
CA GLY A 626 14.67 -20.58 30.43
C GLY A 626 14.08 -20.17 31.80
N PRO A 627 14.82 -20.42 32.90
CA PRO A 627 14.35 -20.13 34.26
C PRO A 627 13.88 -18.68 34.46
N VAL A 628 12.68 -18.51 35.00
CA VAL A 628 12.22 -17.18 35.43
C VAL A 628 13.01 -16.75 36.66
N LEU A 629 13.77 -15.65 36.53
CA LEU A 629 14.48 -15.04 37.66
C LEU A 629 13.55 -14.05 38.34
N HIS A 630 13.53 -14.01 39.67
CA HIS A 630 12.63 -13.14 40.43
C HIS A 630 13.41 -12.42 41.54
N GLY A 631 13.23 -11.10 41.65
CA GLY A 631 13.79 -10.28 42.71
C GLY A 631 13.06 -8.96 42.88
N ARG A 632 13.68 -8.03 43.58
CA ARG A 632 13.14 -6.69 43.87
C ARG A 632 14.08 -5.60 43.35
N VAL A 633 13.52 -4.39 43.20
CA VAL A 633 14.32 -3.21 42.85
C VAL A 633 15.46 -3.03 43.85
N GLY A 634 16.68 -2.95 43.33
CA GLY A 634 17.91 -2.80 44.09
C GLY A 634 18.69 -4.10 44.32
N ASP A 635 18.09 -5.27 44.05
CA ASP A 635 18.77 -6.56 44.16
C ASP A 635 19.87 -6.73 43.10
N THR A 636 20.90 -7.50 43.42
CA THR A 636 22.01 -7.81 42.52
C THR A 636 21.99 -9.28 42.11
N PHE A 637 22.02 -9.53 40.81
CA PHE A 637 22.07 -10.85 40.22
C PHE A 637 23.50 -11.16 39.77
N THR A 638 24.01 -12.33 40.14
CA THR A 638 25.27 -12.91 39.67
C THR A 638 24.96 -14.21 38.94
N VAL A 639 25.08 -14.18 37.62
CA VAL A 639 24.69 -15.27 36.72
C VAL A 639 25.95 -15.92 36.16
N HIS A 640 26.12 -17.20 36.44
CA HIS A 640 27.14 -18.04 35.84
C HIS A 640 26.59 -18.65 34.55
N LEU A 641 26.98 -18.12 33.40
CA LEU A 641 26.65 -18.69 32.10
C LEU A 641 27.68 -19.77 31.76
N VAL A 642 27.26 -21.04 31.73
CA VAL A 642 28.10 -22.17 31.33
C VAL A 642 27.63 -22.67 29.97
N ASN A 643 28.48 -22.57 28.94
CA ASN A 643 28.10 -23.03 27.61
C ASN A 643 28.35 -24.53 27.45
N GLY A 644 27.31 -25.36 27.60
CA GLY A 644 27.36 -26.80 27.34
C GLY A 644 26.98 -27.20 25.91
N GLY A 645 26.70 -26.23 25.03
CA GLY A 645 26.32 -26.45 23.64
C GLY A 645 27.51 -26.69 22.71
N THR A 646 27.23 -26.84 21.42
CA THR A 646 28.25 -27.12 20.38
C THR A 646 28.75 -25.89 19.64
N MET A 647 28.12 -24.73 19.87
CA MET A 647 28.47 -23.44 19.24
C MET A 647 28.60 -22.33 20.29
N GLU A 648 29.01 -21.14 19.86
CA GLU A 648 29.08 -19.99 20.77
C GLU A 648 27.68 -19.54 21.20
N HIS A 649 27.55 -19.19 22.48
CA HIS A 649 26.31 -18.66 23.07
C HIS A 649 26.65 -17.53 24.03
N SER A 650 25.72 -16.62 24.25
CA SER A 650 25.89 -15.47 25.14
C SER A 650 24.63 -15.23 25.94
N LEU A 651 24.57 -14.10 26.63
CA LEU A 651 23.44 -13.70 27.45
C LEU A 651 23.37 -12.17 27.49
N ASP A 652 22.19 -11.65 27.16
CA ASP A 652 21.77 -10.26 27.27
C ASP A 652 20.60 -10.20 28.24
N PHE A 653 20.69 -9.32 29.25
CA PHE A 653 19.65 -9.06 30.23
C PHE A 653 19.12 -7.65 30.05
N HIS A 654 17.85 -7.50 29.68
CA HIS A 654 17.25 -6.16 29.54
C HIS A 654 17.05 -5.47 30.90
N ALA A 655 17.04 -6.23 32.01
CA ALA A 655 17.06 -5.71 33.38
C ALA A 655 18.42 -5.10 33.80
N SER A 656 19.47 -5.26 32.97
CA SER A 656 20.83 -4.84 33.30
C SER A 656 21.22 -3.50 32.69
N GLN A 657 22.15 -2.80 33.34
CA GLN A 657 22.78 -1.57 32.83
C GLN A 657 24.30 -1.72 32.90
N VAL A 658 24.86 -2.51 31.98
CA VAL A 658 26.27 -2.90 31.94
C VAL A 658 26.82 -2.80 30.52
N ASP A 659 28.15 -2.75 30.36
CA ASP A 659 28.81 -2.69 29.05
C ASP A 659 28.68 -4.04 28.30
N PRO A 660 27.97 -4.08 27.15
CA PRO A 660 27.81 -5.31 26.35
C PRO A 660 29.13 -5.95 25.93
N GLY A 661 30.17 -5.15 25.66
CA GLY A 661 31.47 -5.65 25.22
C GLY A 661 32.21 -6.50 26.26
N THR A 662 31.79 -6.41 27.53
CA THR A 662 32.42 -7.14 28.63
C THR A 662 31.68 -8.41 29.00
N VAL A 663 30.40 -8.30 29.35
CA VAL A 663 29.60 -9.37 29.96
C VAL A 663 28.53 -9.96 29.03
N MET A 664 28.32 -9.42 27.83
CA MET A 664 27.42 -10.01 26.82
C MET A 664 28.18 -10.68 25.66
N ARG A 665 29.50 -10.83 25.76
CA ARG A 665 30.33 -11.44 24.72
C ARG A 665 29.98 -12.92 24.48
N PRO A 666 30.16 -13.45 23.25
CA PRO A 666 30.04 -14.87 22.98
C PRO A 666 30.97 -15.72 23.87
N VAL A 667 30.41 -16.81 24.41
CA VAL A 667 31.12 -17.81 25.20
C VAL A 667 31.29 -19.06 24.35
N PRO A 668 32.52 -19.55 24.12
CA PRO A 668 32.74 -20.75 23.32
C PRO A 668 32.21 -22.01 24.03
N PRO A 669 31.98 -23.11 23.30
CA PRO A 669 31.66 -24.42 23.88
C PRO A 669 32.61 -24.82 25.01
N GLY A 670 32.06 -25.24 26.15
CA GLY A 670 32.79 -25.58 27.37
C GLY A 670 33.27 -24.38 28.19
N GLY A 671 33.06 -23.15 27.70
CA GLY A 671 33.42 -21.91 28.40
C GLY A 671 32.42 -21.50 29.48
N GLU A 672 32.87 -20.58 30.34
CA GLU A 672 32.05 -19.95 31.38
C GLU A 672 32.22 -18.43 31.34
N LEU A 673 31.14 -17.71 31.65
CA LEU A 673 31.11 -16.26 31.83
C LEU A 673 30.31 -15.92 33.08
N VAL A 674 30.85 -15.04 33.93
CA VAL A 674 30.14 -14.49 35.08
C VAL A 674 29.57 -13.13 34.69
N TYR A 675 28.24 -13.03 34.74
CA TYR A 675 27.47 -11.82 34.45
C TYR A 675 26.89 -11.27 35.75
N ARG A 676 27.30 -10.08 36.18
CA ARG A 676 26.76 -9.44 37.39
C ARG A 676 26.08 -8.12 37.06
N PHE A 677 24.83 -7.95 37.48
CA PHE A 677 24.08 -6.69 37.33
C PHE A 677 23.16 -6.40 38.51
N ARG A 678 22.87 -5.13 38.75
CA ARG A 678 21.89 -4.67 39.73
C ARG A 678 20.58 -4.28 39.03
N ALA A 679 19.46 -4.78 39.54
CA ALA A 679 18.13 -4.51 38.99
C ALA A 679 17.62 -3.15 39.50
N GLU A 680 17.83 -2.08 38.73
CA GLU A 680 17.48 -0.72 39.15
C GLU A 680 15.99 -0.37 38.95
N TYR A 681 15.27 -1.14 38.11
CA TYR A 681 13.89 -0.84 37.73
C TYR A 681 12.99 -2.06 37.79
N ALA A 682 11.72 -1.83 38.14
CA ALA A 682 10.69 -2.86 38.23
C ALA A 682 10.09 -3.20 36.86
N GLY A 683 9.64 -4.43 36.69
CA GLY A 683 9.04 -4.92 35.46
C GLY A 683 9.30 -6.41 35.25
N ILE A 684 8.78 -6.93 34.14
CA ILE A 684 9.19 -8.24 33.61
C ILE A 684 10.07 -7.97 32.39
N TRP A 685 11.32 -8.41 32.46
CA TRP A 685 12.36 -8.08 31.50
C TRP A 685 12.78 -9.32 30.73
N LEU A 686 12.99 -9.19 29.43
CA LEU A 686 13.57 -10.27 28.63
C LEU A 686 15.03 -10.48 29.00
N TYR A 687 15.45 -11.74 29.02
CA TYR A 687 16.84 -12.09 28.81
C TYR A 687 16.94 -13.10 27.68
N HIS A 688 17.98 -13.01 26.85
CA HIS A 688 18.14 -13.87 25.69
C HIS A 688 19.61 -14.00 25.26
N CYS A 689 19.89 -14.94 24.34
CA CYS A 689 21.22 -15.03 23.74
C CYS A 689 21.43 -13.88 22.76
N GLY A 690 22.59 -13.22 22.81
CA GLY A 690 22.98 -12.11 21.92
C GLY A 690 23.99 -12.50 20.82
N THR A 691 24.26 -13.79 20.64
CA THR A 691 25.23 -14.29 19.66
C THR A 691 24.65 -14.20 18.25
N GLU A 692 25.46 -13.80 17.26
CA GLU A 692 25.02 -13.71 15.87
C GLU A 692 24.89 -15.09 15.20
N PRO A 693 23.82 -15.37 14.42
CA PRO A 693 22.66 -14.52 14.20
C PRO A 693 21.65 -14.60 15.34
N MET A 694 21.43 -13.49 16.06
CA MET A 694 20.64 -13.45 17.29
C MET A 694 19.21 -14.00 17.11
N ILE A 695 18.58 -13.69 15.98
CA ILE A 695 17.23 -14.16 15.63
C ILE A 695 17.11 -15.70 15.70
N GLU A 696 18.17 -16.42 15.35
CA GLU A 696 18.20 -17.88 15.36
C GLU A 696 18.27 -18.40 16.78
N HIS A 697 19.12 -17.82 17.61
CA HIS A 697 19.22 -18.22 19.01
C HIS A 697 17.93 -18.01 19.78
N VAL A 698 17.26 -16.86 19.58
CA VAL A 698 15.98 -16.57 20.22
C VAL A 698 14.90 -17.51 19.69
N ALA A 699 14.77 -17.68 18.36
CA ALA A 699 13.78 -18.59 17.76
C ALA A 699 13.96 -20.06 18.15
N MET A 700 15.19 -20.47 18.48
CA MET A 700 15.49 -21.83 18.93
C MET A 700 15.21 -22.04 20.41
N GLY A 701 14.78 -21.01 21.16
CA GLY A 701 14.35 -21.15 22.56
C GLY A 701 15.23 -20.45 23.59
N MET A 702 16.28 -19.71 23.19
CA MET A 702 17.20 -19.06 24.14
C MET A 702 16.68 -17.72 24.62
N TYR A 703 15.58 -17.74 25.36
CA TYR A 703 14.99 -16.59 26.04
C TYR A 703 14.41 -16.99 27.40
N GLY A 704 14.25 -16.02 28.29
CA GLY A 704 13.52 -16.15 29.54
C GLY A 704 13.18 -14.80 30.15
N ALA A 705 12.62 -14.81 31.36
CA ALA A 705 12.14 -13.60 32.01
C ALA A 705 12.88 -13.30 33.33
N VAL A 706 13.11 -12.02 33.59
CA VAL A 706 13.49 -11.49 34.91
C VAL A 706 12.34 -10.65 35.43
N VAL A 707 11.66 -11.12 36.48
CA VAL A 707 10.60 -10.36 37.16
C VAL A 707 11.23 -9.58 38.31
N ILE A 708 11.03 -8.26 38.32
CA ILE A 708 11.44 -7.36 39.39
C ILE A 708 10.19 -6.67 39.92
N ASP A 709 9.85 -6.97 41.18
CA ASP A 709 8.65 -6.44 41.81
C ASP A 709 8.67 -4.90 41.89
N PRO A 710 7.56 -4.21 41.56
CA PRO A 710 7.43 -2.78 41.78
C PRO A 710 7.46 -2.46 43.29
N PRO A 711 8.09 -1.35 43.70
CA PRO A 711 8.01 -0.89 45.09
C PRO A 711 6.55 -0.63 45.47
N THR A 712 6.03 -1.35 46.46
CA THR A 712 4.66 -1.16 46.94
C THR A 712 4.60 0.00 47.94
N SER A 713 3.57 0.84 47.84
CA SER A 713 3.31 1.92 48.82
C SER A 713 2.51 1.47 50.04
N ASP A 714 1.93 0.27 50.03
CA ASP A 714 1.04 -0.20 51.08
C ASP A 714 1.42 -1.58 51.64
N SER A 715 1.53 -1.61 52.96
CA SER A 715 1.81 -2.71 53.87
C SER A 715 0.65 -3.72 54.00
N ALA A 716 0.03 -4.14 52.90
CA ALA A 716 -0.94 -5.23 52.90
C ALA A 716 -0.30 -6.52 52.35
N GLY A 717 0.40 -7.24 53.24
CA GLY A 717 1.07 -8.52 52.97
C GLY A 717 0.13 -9.69 52.66
N ALA A 718 -0.76 -9.54 51.68
CA ALA A 718 -1.40 -10.68 51.03
C ALA A 718 -0.60 -10.99 49.74
N SER A 719 -0.01 -12.18 49.67
CA SER A 719 0.57 -12.68 48.43
C SER A 719 -0.51 -12.70 47.35
N ILE A 720 -0.39 -11.84 46.33
CA ILE A 720 -1.22 -11.91 45.14
C ILE A 720 -0.78 -13.16 44.38
N ALA A 721 -1.72 -14.07 44.10
CA ALA A 721 -1.44 -15.21 43.23
C ALA A 721 -0.94 -14.68 41.88
N SER A 722 0.27 -15.05 41.51
CA SER A 722 0.99 -14.48 40.38
C SER A 722 1.35 -15.57 39.40
N GLU A 723 1.02 -15.37 38.13
CA GLU A 723 1.33 -16.27 37.02
C GLU A 723 2.23 -15.55 36.01
N VAL A 724 3.09 -16.27 35.31
CA VAL A 724 3.98 -15.73 34.26
C VAL A 724 3.69 -16.39 32.92
N PHE A 725 3.48 -15.56 31.91
CA PHE A 725 3.30 -15.94 30.53
C PHE A 725 4.40 -15.31 29.68
N VAL A 726 5.20 -16.14 29.03
CA VAL A 726 6.18 -15.72 28.03
C VAL A 726 5.66 -16.16 26.67
N GLN A 727 5.24 -15.20 25.85
CA GLN A 727 4.88 -15.47 24.45
C GLN A 727 6.15 -15.56 23.62
N SER A 728 6.19 -16.54 22.73
CA SER A 728 7.30 -16.72 21.80
C SER A 728 6.89 -17.52 20.58
N GLU A 729 7.82 -17.64 19.64
CA GLU A 729 7.60 -18.28 18.36
C GLU A 729 8.51 -19.50 18.14
N PHE A 730 7.97 -20.54 17.51
CA PHE A 730 8.78 -21.58 16.87
C PHE A 730 8.63 -21.51 15.36
N TYR A 731 9.78 -21.60 14.69
CA TYR A 731 9.90 -21.84 13.26
C TYR A 731 10.45 -23.26 13.12
N LEU A 732 9.65 -24.18 12.61
CA LEU A 732 10.02 -25.59 12.50
C LEU A 732 11.03 -25.74 11.37
N GLY A 733 12.19 -26.33 11.68
CA GLY A 733 13.16 -26.75 10.67
C GLY A 733 12.85 -28.11 10.07
N ASP A 734 13.48 -28.40 8.93
CA ASP A 734 13.32 -29.68 8.23
C ASP A 734 13.78 -30.83 9.14
N GLY A 735 12.95 -31.88 9.25
CA GLY A 735 13.23 -33.02 10.14
C GLY A 735 13.28 -32.67 11.64
N GLY A 736 12.77 -31.50 12.05
CA GLY A 736 12.87 -31.01 13.43
C GLY A 736 14.23 -30.40 13.77
N GLY A 737 15.04 -30.02 12.78
CA GLY A 737 16.30 -29.32 13.00
C GLY A 737 16.16 -27.80 13.11
N VAL A 738 17.28 -27.09 12.98
CA VAL A 738 17.35 -25.63 12.93
C VAL A 738 16.63 -25.10 11.68
N PRO A 739 15.70 -24.14 11.80
CA PRO A 739 15.01 -23.56 10.65
C PRO A 739 15.96 -22.72 9.79
N GLN A 740 15.70 -22.70 8.48
CA GLN A 740 16.43 -21.81 7.57
C GLN A 740 16.22 -20.35 8.00
N ARG A 741 17.29 -19.56 8.04
CA ARG A 741 17.24 -18.14 8.44
C ARG A 741 16.21 -17.31 7.66
N SER A 742 15.92 -17.66 6.41
CA SER A 742 14.86 -17.04 5.61
C SER A 742 13.47 -17.20 6.23
N ARG A 743 13.17 -18.33 6.90
CA ARG A 743 11.93 -18.54 7.64
C ARG A 743 11.84 -17.61 8.84
N LEU A 744 12.92 -17.49 9.61
CA LEU A 744 13.00 -16.57 10.75
C LEU A 744 12.76 -15.12 10.31
N LEU A 745 13.42 -14.69 9.23
CA LEU A 745 13.29 -13.33 8.67
C LEU A 745 11.94 -13.05 7.99
N SER A 746 11.13 -14.07 7.74
CA SER A 746 9.78 -13.90 7.19
C SER A 746 8.75 -13.48 8.25
N SER A 747 9.12 -13.57 9.54
CA SER A 747 8.24 -13.27 10.69
C SER A 747 6.90 -14.02 10.64
N ASN A 748 6.88 -15.22 10.04
CA ASN A 748 5.72 -16.09 9.94
C ASN A 748 5.97 -17.42 10.67
N PRO A 749 5.78 -17.46 11.99
CA PRO A 749 6.07 -18.63 12.80
C PRO A 749 5.09 -19.78 12.53
N ASP A 750 5.55 -21.01 12.74
CA ASP A 750 4.72 -22.21 12.65
C ASP A 750 3.88 -22.40 13.91
N LEU A 751 4.48 -22.11 15.07
CA LEU A 751 3.81 -22.10 16.37
C LEU A 751 4.04 -20.74 17.04
N VAL A 752 3.00 -20.23 17.68
CA VAL A 752 3.12 -19.17 18.70
C VAL A 752 2.63 -19.78 19.98
N VAL A 753 3.37 -19.61 21.06
CA VAL A 753 3.16 -20.39 22.28
C VAL A 753 3.24 -19.49 23.50
N PHE A 754 2.53 -19.87 24.57
CA PHE A 754 2.84 -19.38 25.91
C PHE A 754 3.69 -20.44 26.61
N ASN A 755 4.83 -20.02 27.16
CA ASN A 755 5.74 -20.85 27.95
C ASN A 755 6.26 -22.09 27.20
N GLY A 756 6.60 -21.92 25.91
CA GLY A 756 7.40 -22.87 25.13
C GLY A 756 6.71 -24.14 24.61
N TYR A 757 5.37 -24.24 24.69
CA TYR A 757 4.64 -25.35 24.06
C TYR A 757 3.25 -24.95 23.58
N ALA A 758 2.90 -25.39 22.37
CA ALA A 758 1.63 -25.02 21.75
C ALA A 758 0.44 -25.61 22.50
N GLY A 759 -0.41 -24.73 23.04
CA GLY A 759 -1.66 -25.09 23.67
C GLY A 759 -1.55 -25.90 24.97
N GLN A 760 -0.40 -25.91 25.65
CA GLN A 760 -0.22 -26.71 26.89
C GLN A 760 -1.28 -26.41 27.94
N TYR A 761 -1.70 -25.16 28.06
CA TYR A 761 -2.69 -24.72 29.04
C TYR A 761 -4.14 -25.03 28.65
N ARG A 762 -4.36 -25.71 27.50
CA ARG A 762 -5.66 -26.31 27.15
C ARG A 762 -5.83 -27.67 27.80
N THR A 763 -4.73 -28.42 27.93
CA THR A 763 -4.71 -29.77 28.51
C THR A 763 -4.24 -29.77 29.97
N ALA A 764 -3.55 -28.71 30.40
CA ALA A 764 -3.20 -28.44 31.78
C ALA A 764 -3.61 -27.01 32.18
N PRO A 765 -4.91 -26.76 32.45
CA PRO A 765 -5.40 -25.44 32.81
C PRO A 765 -4.71 -24.86 34.04
N ILE A 766 -4.62 -23.53 34.10
CA ILE A 766 -4.08 -22.80 35.26
C ILE A 766 -5.17 -22.65 36.30
N HIS A 767 -4.87 -22.92 37.57
CA HIS A 767 -5.84 -22.88 38.66
C HIS A 767 -5.60 -21.66 39.55
N VAL A 768 -6.65 -20.87 39.77
CA VAL A 768 -6.61 -19.68 40.62
C VAL A 768 -7.86 -19.58 41.49
N PRO A 769 -7.80 -18.98 42.69
CA PRO A 769 -8.99 -18.83 43.54
C PRO A 769 -9.95 -17.76 43.01
N ALA A 770 -11.22 -18.11 42.81
CA ALA A 770 -12.28 -17.15 42.49
C ALA A 770 -12.46 -16.12 43.63
N GLY A 771 -12.82 -14.89 43.27
CA GLY A 771 -13.02 -13.79 44.21
C GLY A 771 -11.74 -13.23 44.84
N LYS A 772 -10.56 -13.73 44.46
CA LYS A 772 -9.26 -13.15 44.84
C LYS A 772 -8.66 -12.43 43.65
N ARG A 773 -7.90 -11.37 43.95
CA ARG A 773 -7.10 -10.66 42.95
C ARG A 773 -5.93 -11.55 42.52
N VAL A 774 -5.72 -11.66 41.22
CA VAL A 774 -4.60 -12.37 40.61
C VAL A 774 -3.78 -11.39 39.77
N ARG A 775 -2.49 -11.66 39.64
CA ARG A 775 -1.58 -10.92 38.76
C ARG A 775 -1.07 -11.86 37.67
N LEU A 776 -1.20 -11.45 36.42
CA LEU A 776 -0.68 -12.19 35.28
C LEU A 776 0.44 -11.35 34.66
N TRP A 777 1.68 -11.75 34.88
CA TRP A 777 2.85 -11.18 34.22
C TRP A 777 2.92 -11.70 32.79
N VAL A 778 3.12 -10.81 31.82
CA VAL A 778 3.17 -11.17 30.41
C VAL A 778 4.40 -10.53 29.79
N LEU A 779 5.23 -11.35 29.16
CA LEU A 779 6.39 -10.95 28.39
C LEU A 779 6.22 -11.44 26.95
N ASP A 780 6.45 -10.57 25.99
CA ASP A 780 6.62 -10.98 24.60
C ASP A 780 8.11 -11.15 24.31
N ALA A 781 8.59 -12.39 24.28
CA ALA A 781 10.00 -12.69 24.00
C ALA A 781 10.33 -12.60 22.50
N GLY A 782 9.32 -12.67 21.63
CA GLY A 782 9.50 -12.67 20.19
C GLY A 782 10.08 -14.00 19.63
N PRO A 783 10.95 -13.92 18.60
CA PRO A 783 11.70 -12.74 18.16
C PRO A 783 10.95 -11.68 17.33
N ASN A 784 9.75 -11.94 16.78
CA ASN A 784 9.17 -11.07 15.75
C ASN A 784 7.68 -10.70 15.91
N VAL A 785 6.87 -11.52 16.57
CA VAL A 785 5.41 -11.41 16.54
C VAL A 785 4.87 -10.78 17.81
N PRO A 786 4.15 -9.64 17.73
CA PRO A 786 3.62 -8.95 18.90
C PRO A 786 2.58 -9.79 19.67
N ALA A 787 2.50 -9.63 20.99
CA ALA A 787 1.43 -10.18 21.81
C ALA A 787 0.25 -9.20 21.96
N ALA A 788 -0.97 -9.75 22.05
CA ALA A 788 -2.19 -9.02 22.38
C ALA A 788 -2.95 -9.78 23.48
N PHE A 789 -2.40 -9.84 24.69
CA PHE A 789 -2.87 -10.77 25.72
C PHE A 789 -4.27 -10.40 26.24
N HIS A 790 -5.18 -11.36 26.18
CA HIS A 790 -6.59 -11.20 26.54
C HIS A 790 -7.09 -12.40 27.36
N VAL A 791 -7.94 -12.13 28.36
CA VAL A 791 -8.68 -13.15 29.11
C VAL A 791 -10.18 -12.97 28.86
N VAL A 792 -10.79 -13.98 28.25
CA VAL A 792 -12.20 -13.97 27.86
C VAL A 792 -13.09 -14.04 29.10
N GLY A 793 -14.11 -13.19 29.15
CA GLY A 793 -15.12 -13.21 30.22
C GLY A 793 -14.77 -12.39 31.46
N THR A 794 -13.66 -11.64 31.44
CA THR A 794 -13.26 -10.72 32.51
C THR A 794 -12.58 -9.46 31.95
N GLN A 795 -12.21 -8.53 32.83
CA GLN A 795 -11.51 -7.28 32.51
C GLN A 795 -10.37 -7.05 33.50
N PHE A 796 -9.33 -6.34 33.06
CA PHE A 796 -8.18 -5.97 33.85
C PHE A 796 -8.45 -4.67 34.60
N ASP A 797 -8.49 -4.73 35.93
CA ASP A 797 -8.64 -3.55 36.78
C ASP A 797 -7.33 -2.77 36.95
N THR A 798 -6.21 -3.40 36.58
CA THR A 798 -4.86 -2.83 36.65
C THR A 798 -4.05 -3.31 35.47
N VAL A 799 -3.32 -2.40 34.83
CA VAL A 799 -2.39 -2.69 33.73
C VAL A 799 -1.11 -1.93 33.97
N TYR A 800 0.00 -2.65 34.04
CA TYR A 800 1.36 -2.13 34.06
C TYR A 800 2.07 -2.56 32.78
N LYS A 801 2.62 -1.63 32.02
CA LYS A 801 3.36 -1.88 30.78
C LYS A 801 4.61 -1.01 30.76
N GLU A 802 5.78 -1.61 30.51
CA GLU A 802 7.04 -0.89 30.27
C GLU A 802 7.34 0.24 31.28
N GLY A 803 7.17 -0.04 32.58
CA GLY A 803 7.46 0.94 33.64
C GLY A 803 6.28 1.82 34.07
N ALA A 804 5.13 1.76 33.39
CA ALA A 804 4.00 2.64 33.63
C ALA A 804 2.71 1.90 33.98
N TYR A 805 2.01 2.38 35.01
CA TYR A 805 0.62 2.01 35.27
C TYR A 805 -0.29 2.73 34.27
N LEU A 806 -0.84 1.99 33.31
CA LEU A 806 -1.80 2.49 32.33
C LEU A 806 -3.23 2.48 32.88
N VAL A 807 -3.52 1.51 33.74
CA VAL A 807 -4.79 1.38 34.46
C VAL A 807 -4.49 1.08 35.91
N THR A 808 -5.23 1.71 36.81
CA THR A 808 -5.19 1.47 38.26
C THR A 808 -6.61 1.26 38.77
N PRO A 809 -6.80 0.59 39.93
CA PRO A 809 -8.13 0.27 40.44
C PRO A 809 -9.04 1.50 40.55
N GLY A 810 -10.20 1.44 39.89
CA GLY A 810 -11.15 2.54 39.84
C GLY A 810 -12.33 2.25 38.92
N ALA A 811 -12.92 3.30 38.33
CA ALA A 811 -14.06 3.17 37.43
C ALA A 811 -13.70 2.73 36.00
N GLY A 812 -12.40 2.68 35.65
CA GLY A 812 -11.89 2.27 34.35
C GLY A 812 -11.21 0.90 34.42
N ALA A 813 -11.28 0.15 33.33
CA ALA A 813 -10.65 -1.17 33.17
C ALA A 813 -10.13 -1.34 31.73
N ALA A 814 -9.20 -2.27 31.53
CA ALA A 814 -8.71 -2.68 30.21
C ALA A 814 -9.20 -4.08 29.84
N GLN A 815 -9.23 -4.36 28.54
CA GLN A 815 -9.62 -5.68 28.00
C GLN A 815 -8.43 -6.50 27.52
N GLU A 816 -7.31 -5.85 27.22
CA GLU A 816 -6.16 -6.43 26.52
C GLU A 816 -4.88 -5.73 27.00
N LEU A 817 -3.77 -6.47 27.00
CA LEU A 817 -2.41 -5.96 27.14
C LEU A 817 -1.66 -6.19 25.82
N ASP A 818 -1.44 -5.13 25.04
CA ASP A 818 -0.62 -5.16 23.84
C ASP A 818 0.86 -5.12 24.20
N LEU A 819 1.69 -5.95 23.58
CA LEU A 819 3.15 -5.97 23.74
C LEU A 819 3.82 -6.17 22.38
N GLN A 820 4.90 -5.45 22.12
CA GLN A 820 5.84 -5.74 21.02
C GLN A 820 6.91 -6.75 21.48
N PRO A 821 7.64 -7.41 20.56
CA PRO A 821 8.78 -8.25 20.94
C PRO A 821 9.79 -7.48 21.80
N GLY A 822 10.10 -8.03 22.97
CA GLY A 822 10.94 -7.43 24.00
C GLY A 822 10.18 -6.63 25.06
N GLU A 823 8.90 -6.31 24.86
CA GLU A 823 8.08 -5.59 25.85
C GLU A 823 7.46 -6.54 26.89
N GLY A 824 7.33 -6.03 28.10
CA GLY A 824 6.76 -6.74 29.23
C GLY A 824 5.81 -5.90 30.08
N GLY A 825 4.92 -6.59 30.79
CA GLY A 825 3.98 -5.97 31.71
C GLY A 825 3.30 -6.95 32.65
N PHE A 826 2.32 -6.46 33.39
CA PHE A 826 1.36 -7.32 34.08
C PHE A 826 -0.04 -6.73 34.05
N VAL A 827 -1.01 -7.63 34.16
CA VAL A 827 -2.42 -7.27 34.38
C VAL A 827 -2.87 -7.83 35.72
N GLU A 828 -3.77 -7.11 36.40
CA GLU A 828 -4.45 -7.63 37.58
C GLU A 828 -5.96 -7.61 37.38
N LEU A 829 -6.60 -8.64 37.89
CA LEU A 829 -8.03 -8.85 37.76
C LEU A 829 -8.55 -9.75 38.89
N THR A 830 -9.86 -9.81 39.05
CA THR A 830 -10.55 -10.73 39.95
C THR A 830 -11.58 -11.51 39.15
N PHE A 831 -11.58 -12.84 39.25
CA PHE A 831 -12.64 -13.67 38.67
C PHE A 831 -13.85 -13.64 39.60
N PRO A 832 -14.98 -13.01 39.22
CA PRO A 832 -16.09 -12.74 40.15
C PRO A 832 -16.84 -14.00 40.58
N GLN A 833 -16.80 -15.05 39.77
CA GLN A 833 -17.45 -16.33 40.04
C GLN A 833 -16.54 -17.48 39.60
N PRO A 834 -16.66 -18.66 40.24
CA PRO A 834 -15.98 -19.86 39.77
C PRO A 834 -16.35 -20.19 38.33
N GLY A 835 -15.41 -20.72 37.57
CA GLY A 835 -15.65 -21.03 36.16
C GLY A 835 -14.38 -21.20 35.34
N THR A 836 -14.58 -21.35 34.04
CA THR A 836 -13.54 -21.64 33.06
C THR A 836 -13.39 -20.44 32.12
N TYR A 837 -12.24 -19.78 32.17
CA TYR A 837 -11.95 -18.53 31.46
C TYR A 837 -10.82 -18.76 30.45
N PRO A 838 -11.10 -18.76 29.14
CA PRO A 838 -10.07 -18.84 28.12
C PRO A 838 -9.14 -17.62 28.16
N PHE A 839 -7.85 -17.83 27.94
CA PHE A 839 -6.92 -16.73 27.67
C PHE A 839 -6.17 -17.01 26.36
N LEU A 840 -5.78 -15.94 25.67
CA LEU A 840 -5.13 -16.02 24.36
C LEU A 840 -4.42 -14.72 24.00
N THR A 841 -3.61 -14.77 22.95
CA THR A 841 -3.21 -13.57 22.21
C THR A 841 -4.28 -13.22 21.17
N HIS A 842 -4.86 -12.02 21.22
CA HIS A 842 -6.01 -11.62 20.40
C HIS A 842 -5.64 -11.37 18.92
N ARG A 843 -4.38 -11.60 18.57
CA ARG A 843 -3.99 -11.99 17.23
C ARG A 843 -4.45 -13.43 17.00
N LEU A 844 -5.72 -13.59 16.63
CA LEU A 844 -6.39 -14.89 16.64
C LEU A 844 -5.70 -15.97 15.79
N ALA A 845 -4.97 -15.59 14.74
CA ALA A 845 -4.14 -16.53 13.99
C ALA A 845 -3.03 -17.16 14.87
N ASP A 846 -2.43 -16.37 15.76
CA ASP A 846 -1.37 -16.78 16.67
C ASP A 846 -1.95 -17.56 17.87
N ALA A 847 -3.17 -17.23 18.31
CA ALA A 847 -3.92 -18.07 19.26
C ALA A 847 -4.16 -19.48 18.70
N GLU A 848 -4.64 -19.60 17.45
CA GLU A 848 -4.87 -20.88 16.79
C GLU A 848 -3.57 -21.66 16.51
N ARG A 849 -2.42 -20.98 16.43
CA ARG A 849 -1.08 -21.59 16.38
C ARG A 849 -0.60 -22.18 17.71
N GLY A 850 -1.26 -21.86 18.82
CA GLY A 850 -0.95 -22.44 20.12
C GLY A 850 -0.91 -21.47 21.29
N ALA A 851 -0.98 -20.15 21.06
CA ALA A 851 -0.91 -19.13 22.09
C ALA A 851 -2.28 -18.91 22.74
N MET A 852 -2.81 -19.98 23.34
CA MET A 852 -4.08 -19.99 24.05
C MET A 852 -4.09 -21.05 25.14
N GLY A 853 -4.95 -20.84 26.13
CA GLY A 853 -5.12 -21.73 27.26
C GLY A 853 -6.39 -21.45 28.03
N THR A 854 -6.50 -22.05 29.20
CA THR A 854 -7.65 -21.90 30.07
C THR A 854 -7.22 -21.67 31.50
N ILE A 855 -7.83 -20.68 32.16
CA ILE A 855 -7.78 -20.48 33.60
C ILE A 855 -9.05 -21.05 34.22
N ILE A 856 -8.91 -21.92 35.22
CA ILE A 856 -10.00 -22.40 36.06
C ILE A 856 -9.97 -21.57 37.34
N ALA A 857 -11.01 -20.75 37.52
CA ALA A 857 -11.26 -20.06 38.77
C ALA A 857 -11.97 -21.02 39.71
N ASP A 858 -11.22 -21.58 40.66
CA ASP A 858 -11.73 -22.54 41.63
C ASP A 858 -12.65 -21.85 42.65
N PRO A 859 -13.68 -22.56 43.16
CA PRO A 859 -14.45 -22.07 44.29
C PRO A 859 -13.52 -21.70 45.46
N ALA A 860 -13.80 -20.56 46.11
CA ALA A 860 -13.08 -20.22 47.33
C ALA A 860 -13.26 -21.36 48.37
N PRO A 861 -12.17 -21.82 49.01
CA PRO A 861 -12.21 -22.93 49.96
C PRO A 861 -13.07 -22.65 51.20
#